data_AF-W5T1Q1-F1
#
_entry.id   AF-W5T1Q1-F1
#
_cell.length_a   1.000
_cell.length_b   1.000
_cell.length_c   1.000
_cell.angle_alpha   90.00
_cell.angle_beta   90.00
_cell.angle_gamma   90.00
#
_symmetry.space_group_name_H-M   'P 1'
#
loop_
_entity.id
_entity.type
_entity.pdbx_description
1 polymer ?
#
loop_
_entity_poly.entity_id
_entity_poly.type
_entity_poly.pdbx_seq_one_letter_code
_entity_poly.pdbx_strand_id
1 'polypeptide(L)'
;MIRVKHRSLLIILVSLLLVIILLVISCDLNSMSKFGGTPRVKKAHGIARPRNHMKKDVKFKLKELLSKFGLLNKQLQAIDKIKRIVTDPNIGDTESYKTYSELQFYNLLETLGDVKVKEIIKNYLQACKIQFDAQRTFKKAIKNIADSDLKKQLQTKLNNYNSSYALQLKSLFNYDNDDVIYGNVINDYIIRTTTQVTEQMDELASLGVVLDIGDAKSIYLQLDSGERNIIDHIKEIVTNPNIGDPKDYETYTKQEFDDLVIRLGLLDIKEIIKNHLEVDVLQKDFDKSIGFVLNSNLKVELYRRLNNYKIDYMLGMKKLFNEVVSGKISYDDYVTQTIAQAHNYSTILKTEITDTTDNKDFYSLFDSEEQNIIEEIRNIVTKRSFVVPSSDYKLRTEEEFNDLLFALGVVRVKEIIRVYSKYKVFKESKYVEIGKSIKGITDFNSKLILQIKLANARGSYEFQIKKAFTKFDDNDNILDDLPDPDYVYDNVIHAVYTVIFNSIKDEVAKIVNYEKIKSKFLKVYMQTLAYIQEHAEQSDFNMQLMLGSLDNNKVKGIVEIHFRIIKAKEAATAALNAAVALNNVNDVREKAGLQSRFDECVAAYHKHLKLCFLHGDPYAFYDEIMSCTYDKDFAWIENKALSLVGAKQPVRSRY
;
A
#
# COMPACT_ATOMS: atom_id res chain seq x y z
N MET A 1 12.50 28.53 50.13
CA MET A 1 13.55 28.34 49.10
C MET A 1 14.64 27.34 49.56
N ILE A 2 14.25 26.17 50.09
CA ILE A 2 15.18 25.13 50.60
C ILE A 2 14.59 23.75 50.26
N ARG A 3 14.51 23.37 48.97
CA ARG A 3 14.16 21.99 48.56
C ARG A 3 14.88 21.47 47.31
N VAL A 4 15.69 22.29 46.63
CA VAL A 4 16.38 21.88 45.39
C VAL A 4 17.81 21.38 45.64
N LYS A 5 18.47 21.75 46.75
CA LYS A 5 19.87 21.33 47.02
C LYS A 5 20.03 19.89 47.53
N HIS A 6 18.98 19.26 48.08
CA HIS A 6 19.09 17.90 48.61
C HIS A 6 18.97 16.79 47.56
N ARG A 7 18.31 17.04 46.41
CA ARG A 7 18.19 16.02 45.35
C ARG A 7 19.50 15.83 44.58
N SER A 8 20.27 16.88 44.32
CA SER A 8 21.60 16.75 43.70
C SER A 8 22.60 16.06 44.61
N LEU A 9 22.56 16.30 45.93
CA LEU A 9 23.45 15.63 46.88
C LEU A 9 23.13 14.14 47.01
N LEU A 10 21.85 13.76 46.98
CA LEU A 10 21.42 12.36 47.02
C LEU A 10 21.85 11.59 45.76
N ILE A 11 21.75 12.22 44.58
CA ILE A 11 22.19 11.61 43.31
C ILE A 11 23.71 11.45 43.26
N ILE A 12 24.47 12.43 43.78
CA ILE A 12 25.92 12.33 43.89
C ILE A 12 26.33 11.23 44.88
N LEU A 13 25.65 11.13 46.04
CA LEU A 13 25.90 10.06 47.02
C LEU A 13 25.59 8.66 46.48
N VAL A 14 24.48 8.49 45.77
CA VAL A 14 24.12 7.19 45.14
C VAL A 14 25.09 6.83 44.01
N SER A 15 25.57 7.83 43.26
CA SER A 15 26.58 7.62 42.21
C SER A 15 27.95 7.27 42.80
N LEU A 16 28.34 7.91 43.91
CA LEU A 16 29.59 7.58 44.62
C LEU A 16 29.52 6.19 45.26
N LEU A 17 28.36 5.79 45.80
CA LEU A 17 28.15 4.46 46.39
C LEU A 17 28.22 3.36 45.30
N LEU A 18 27.67 3.61 44.11
CA LEU A 18 27.78 2.70 42.96
C LEU A 18 29.22 2.59 42.43
N VAL A 19 29.99 3.68 42.44
CA VAL A 19 31.43 3.66 42.06
C VAL A 19 32.26 2.91 43.10
N ILE A 20 31.96 3.05 44.40
CA ILE A 20 32.64 2.30 45.47
C ILE A 20 32.30 0.80 45.39
N ILE A 21 31.05 0.42 45.10
CA ILE A 21 30.67 -0.98 44.90
C ILE A 21 31.37 -1.57 43.65
N LEU A 22 31.57 -0.78 42.59
CA LEU A 22 32.33 -1.21 41.40
C LEU A 22 33.85 -1.27 41.65
N LEU A 23 34.40 -0.44 42.54
CA LEU A 23 35.81 -0.51 42.95
C LEU A 23 36.08 -1.68 43.91
N VAL A 24 35.13 -2.06 44.76
CA VAL A 24 35.26 -3.23 45.65
C VAL A 24 35.23 -4.56 44.87
N ILE A 25 34.59 -4.60 43.69
CA ILE A 25 34.65 -5.76 42.78
C ILE A 25 35.97 -5.79 41.98
N SER A 26 36.75 -4.70 41.98
CA SER A 26 38.06 -4.61 41.30
C SER A 26 39.26 -4.94 42.21
N CYS A 27 39.05 -5.41 43.44
CA CYS A 27 40.11 -5.85 44.33
C CYS A 27 40.07 -7.37 44.54
N ASP A 28 40.70 -8.11 43.63
CA ASP A 28 41.56 -9.24 44.03
C ASP A 28 42.53 -9.60 42.88
N LEU A 29 43.67 -8.91 42.83
CA LEU A 29 44.80 -9.23 41.96
C LEU A 29 46.08 -8.84 42.71
N ASN A 30 46.35 -9.54 43.82
CA ASN A 30 47.65 -9.53 44.49
C ASN A 30 47.91 -10.83 45.27
N SER A 31 48.24 -11.91 44.55
CA SER A 31 49.24 -12.94 44.90
C SER A 31 49.36 -13.82 43.65
N MET A 32 50.50 -14.17 43.06
CA MET A 32 51.81 -14.47 43.58
C MET A 32 52.87 -13.98 42.57
N SER A 33 53.92 -13.32 43.07
CA SER A 33 55.21 -13.27 42.39
C SER A 33 56.24 -13.91 43.32
N LYS A 34 56.88 -15.00 42.88
CA LYS A 34 58.26 -15.37 43.23
C LYS A 34 58.68 -16.69 42.55
N PHE A 35 59.98 -16.72 42.24
CA PHE A 35 60.83 -17.74 41.61
C PHE A 35 60.79 -17.73 40.07
N GLY A 36 61.89 -17.50 39.32
CA GLY A 36 63.28 -17.29 39.70
C GLY A 36 64.24 -17.88 38.65
N GLY A 37 64.79 -17.03 37.77
CA GLY A 37 66.10 -17.17 37.11
C GLY A 37 66.23 -18.17 35.95
N THR A 38 67.05 -18.00 34.91
CA THR A 38 68.12 -17.03 34.54
C THR A 38 68.37 -17.13 32.99
N PRO A 39 69.43 -16.56 32.34
CA PRO A 39 69.21 -15.47 31.38
C PRO A 39 70.01 -15.53 30.04
N ARG A 40 69.82 -14.48 29.20
CA ARG A 40 70.69 -13.97 28.10
C ARG A 40 70.70 -14.79 26.79
N VAL A 41 70.68 -14.17 25.60
CA VAL A 41 71.64 -13.18 25.08
C VAL A 41 71.00 -12.11 24.16
N LYS A 42 71.59 -10.92 24.18
CA LYS A 42 71.27 -9.67 23.46
C LYS A 42 71.81 -9.62 22.02
N LYS A 43 71.18 -8.75 21.20
CA LYS A 43 71.69 -7.74 20.23
C LYS A 43 70.92 -7.84 18.89
N ALA A 44 70.59 -6.78 18.13
CA ALA A 44 70.94 -5.36 18.18
C ALA A 44 69.88 -4.48 17.46
N HIS A 45 69.90 -3.21 17.85
CA HIS A 45 69.64 -1.94 17.14
C HIS A 45 68.74 -1.87 15.89
N GLY A 46 67.81 -0.90 15.91
CA GLY A 46 67.44 -0.16 14.70
C GLY A 46 66.11 0.58 14.72
N ILE A 47 66.18 1.89 14.92
CA ILE A 47 65.28 2.93 14.36
C ILE A 47 63.94 3.19 15.09
N ALA A 48 63.87 4.40 15.64
CA ALA A 48 62.68 5.07 16.16
C ALA A 48 61.82 5.67 15.03
N ARG A 49 60.49 5.48 15.12
CA ARG A 49 59.33 6.30 14.65
C ARG A 49 58.06 5.39 14.60
N PRO A 50 56.80 5.86 14.53
CA PRO A 50 56.05 6.78 15.37
C PRO A 50 54.76 6.09 15.90
N ARG A 51 54.83 5.20 16.91
CA ARG A 51 53.66 4.39 17.32
C ARG A 51 52.51 5.15 17.99
N ASN A 52 52.77 6.34 18.57
CA ASN A 52 51.77 7.02 19.40
C ASN A 52 50.70 7.78 18.62
N HIS A 53 50.97 8.24 17.40
CA HIS A 53 49.95 8.94 16.59
C HIS A 53 48.92 7.97 15.99
N MET A 54 49.35 6.77 15.59
CA MET A 54 48.48 5.78 14.93
C MET A 54 47.50 5.10 15.90
N LYS A 55 47.92 4.82 17.15
CA LYS A 55 47.01 4.30 18.19
C LYS A 55 45.88 5.27 18.55
N LYS A 56 46.18 6.57 18.59
CA LYS A 56 45.19 7.60 18.94
C LYS A 56 44.12 7.74 17.84
N ASP A 57 44.51 7.56 16.58
CA ASP A 57 43.60 7.58 15.43
C ASP A 57 42.65 6.37 15.40
N VAL A 58 43.17 5.15 15.61
CA VAL A 58 42.33 3.92 15.63
C VAL A 58 41.31 3.94 16.76
N LYS A 59 41.68 4.42 17.96
CA LYS A 59 40.76 4.54 19.10
C LYS A 59 39.61 5.51 18.82
N PHE A 60 39.88 6.60 18.09
CA PHE A 60 38.85 7.56 17.68
C PHE A 60 37.91 6.93 16.64
N LYS A 61 38.46 6.30 15.61
CA LYS A 61 37.71 5.59 14.56
C LYS A 61 36.79 4.50 15.12
N LEU A 62 37.28 3.70 16.07
CA LEU A 62 36.46 2.69 16.74
C LEU A 62 35.27 3.31 17.49
N LYS A 63 35.47 4.43 18.19
CA LYS A 63 34.37 5.12 18.90
C LYS A 63 33.32 5.65 17.91
N GLU A 64 33.76 6.21 16.79
CA GLU A 64 32.89 6.70 15.73
C GLU A 64 32.07 5.56 15.10
N LEU A 65 32.72 4.44 14.78
CA LEU A 65 32.05 3.24 14.24
C LEU A 65 30.97 2.70 15.19
N LEU A 66 31.28 2.55 16.48
CA LEU A 66 30.31 2.08 17.47
C LEU A 66 29.16 3.06 17.69
N SER A 67 29.42 4.36 17.55
CA SER A 67 28.36 5.39 17.56
C SER A 67 27.47 5.30 16.33
N LYS A 68 28.04 5.05 15.15
CA LYS A 68 27.31 4.84 13.89
C LYS A 68 26.38 3.62 13.97
N PHE A 69 26.80 2.57 14.67
CA PHE A 69 25.96 1.39 14.91
C PHE A 69 24.79 1.65 15.88
N GLY A 70 24.77 2.80 16.57
CA GLY A 70 23.69 3.16 17.49
C GLY A 70 23.63 2.27 18.73
N LEU A 71 24.78 1.79 19.22
CA LEU A 71 24.83 0.87 20.36
C LEU A 71 24.49 1.59 21.68
N LEU A 72 23.66 0.96 22.51
CA LEU A 72 23.33 1.41 23.86
C LEU A 72 24.50 1.19 24.83
N ASN A 73 24.49 1.87 25.99
CA ASN A 73 25.54 1.78 27.01
C ASN A 73 25.91 0.32 27.38
N LYS A 74 24.93 -0.57 27.54
CA LYS A 74 25.17 -1.99 27.86
C LYS A 74 25.87 -2.74 26.72
N GLN A 75 25.54 -2.42 25.48
CA GLN A 75 26.16 -3.01 24.28
C GLN A 75 27.59 -2.46 24.09
N LEU A 76 27.82 -1.18 24.38
CA LEU A 76 29.16 -0.57 24.39
C LEU A 76 30.08 -1.20 25.44
N GLN A 77 29.55 -1.58 26.60
CA GLN A 77 30.31 -2.32 27.60
C GLN A 77 30.63 -3.75 27.15
N ALA A 78 29.67 -4.42 26.51
CA ALA A 78 29.87 -5.77 25.97
C ALA A 78 30.99 -5.79 24.92
N ILE A 79 30.97 -4.87 23.95
CA ILE A 79 32.00 -4.82 22.92
C ILE A 79 33.38 -4.47 23.48
N ASP A 80 33.47 -3.61 24.51
CA ASP A 80 34.74 -3.32 25.17
C ASP A 80 35.30 -4.56 25.90
N LYS A 81 34.44 -5.38 26.50
CA LYS A 81 34.85 -6.65 27.12
C LYS A 81 35.31 -7.68 26.09
N ILE A 82 34.56 -7.86 25.00
CA ILE A 82 34.96 -8.75 23.88
C ILE A 82 36.33 -8.31 23.36
N LYS A 83 36.51 -7.02 23.07
CA LYS A 83 37.79 -6.44 22.64
C LYS A 83 38.92 -6.78 23.61
N ARG A 84 38.73 -6.55 24.92
CA ARG A 84 39.77 -6.87 25.92
C ARG A 84 40.17 -8.34 25.86
N ILE A 85 39.22 -9.26 25.72
CA ILE A 85 39.49 -10.69 25.66
C ILE A 85 40.28 -11.06 24.40
N VAL A 86 39.84 -10.62 23.21
CA VAL A 86 40.46 -11.03 21.94
C VAL A 86 41.79 -10.32 21.65
N THR A 87 42.09 -9.24 22.36
CA THR A 87 43.35 -8.47 22.24
C THR A 87 44.35 -8.74 23.36
N ASP A 88 43.99 -9.48 24.40
CA ASP A 88 44.90 -9.85 25.49
C ASP A 88 45.79 -11.04 25.06
N PRO A 89 47.12 -10.88 24.96
CA PRO A 89 48.01 -11.95 24.55
C PRO A 89 48.10 -13.11 25.56
N ASN A 90 47.74 -12.90 26.83
CA ASN A 90 47.87 -13.93 27.85
C ASN A 90 46.71 -14.94 27.83
N ILE A 91 45.58 -14.58 27.21
CA ILE A 91 44.44 -15.49 27.07
C ILE A 91 44.71 -16.37 25.85
N GLY A 92 44.70 -17.69 25.96
CA GLY A 92 44.84 -18.59 24.81
C GLY A 92 46.25 -18.70 24.21
N ASP A 93 47.28 -18.24 24.91
CA ASP A 93 48.68 -18.35 24.48
C ASP A 93 49.12 -19.82 24.34
N THR A 94 48.72 -20.65 25.31
CA THR A 94 48.98 -22.10 25.34
C THR A 94 48.37 -22.84 24.16
N GLU A 95 47.20 -22.40 23.68
CA GLU A 95 46.46 -22.96 22.56
C GLU A 95 46.84 -22.30 21.22
N SER A 96 47.78 -21.36 21.23
CA SER A 96 48.19 -20.56 20.07
C SER A 96 47.04 -19.81 19.40
N TYR A 97 46.08 -19.32 20.19
CA TYR A 97 44.97 -18.52 19.66
C TYR A 97 45.42 -17.12 19.23
N LYS A 98 44.90 -16.69 18.08
CA LYS A 98 45.13 -15.39 17.47
C LYS A 98 44.83 -14.27 18.46
N THR A 99 45.80 -13.36 18.59
CA THR A 99 45.66 -12.14 19.39
C THR A 99 45.51 -10.95 18.44
N TYR A 100 44.35 -10.30 18.51
CA TYR A 100 44.05 -9.16 17.65
C TYR A 100 44.79 -7.91 18.14
N SER A 101 45.32 -7.13 17.21
CA SER A 101 45.64 -5.73 17.48
C SER A 101 44.35 -4.87 17.48
N GLU A 102 44.40 -3.68 18.08
CA GLU A 102 43.25 -2.75 18.06
C GLU A 102 42.79 -2.43 16.63
N LEU A 103 43.71 -2.35 15.67
CA LEU A 103 43.39 -2.10 14.26
C LEU A 103 42.71 -3.31 13.61
N GLN A 104 43.20 -4.53 13.87
CA GLN A 104 42.57 -5.74 13.34
C GLN A 104 41.17 -5.95 13.91
N PHE A 105 40.96 -5.66 15.20
CA PHE A 105 39.63 -5.73 15.80
C PHE A 105 38.69 -4.66 15.23
N TYR A 106 39.18 -3.43 15.01
CA TYR A 106 38.41 -2.38 14.33
C TYR A 106 37.97 -2.83 12.94
N ASN A 107 38.90 -3.33 12.12
CA ASN A 107 38.60 -3.79 10.76
C ASN A 107 37.57 -4.93 10.77
N LEU A 108 37.68 -5.88 11.69
CA LEU A 108 36.69 -6.96 11.86
C LEU A 108 35.27 -6.41 12.08
N LEU A 109 35.11 -5.46 12.99
CA LEU A 109 33.80 -4.86 13.25
C LEU A 109 33.28 -4.05 12.05
N GLU A 110 34.18 -3.38 11.33
CA GLU A 110 33.84 -2.63 10.11
C GLU A 110 33.35 -3.58 9.00
N THR A 111 34.04 -4.70 8.76
CA THR A 111 33.65 -5.71 7.77
C THR A 111 32.32 -6.38 8.12
N LEU A 112 32.13 -6.74 9.39
CA LEU A 112 30.90 -7.41 9.85
C LEU A 112 29.66 -6.50 9.75
N GLY A 113 29.85 -5.19 9.88
CA GLY A 113 28.76 -4.23 9.85
C GLY A 113 27.87 -4.26 11.10
N ASP A 114 26.91 -3.33 11.16
CA ASP A 114 26.16 -3.07 12.39
C ASP A 114 25.24 -4.23 12.81
N VAL A 115 24.59 -4.88 11.85
CA VAL A 115 23.67 -6.00 12.07
C VAL A 115 24.39 -7.17 12.74
N LYS A 116 25.46 -7.68 12.11
CA LYS A 116 26.21 -8.84 12.63
C LYS A 116 26.88 -8.52 13.96
N VAL A 117 27.41 -7.30 14.14
CA VAL A 117 28.01 -6.87 15.42
C VAL A 117 26.97 -6.82 16.54
N LYS A 118 25.75 -6.33 16.29
CA LYS A 118 24.66 -6.35 17.28
C LYS A 118 24.27 -7.77 17.69
N GLU A 119 24.27 -8.70 16.74
CA GLU A 119 23.98 -10.12 17.03
C GLU A 119 25.09 -10.79 17.83
N ILE A 120 26.36 -10.55 17.51
CA ILE A 120 27.50 -10.98 18.32
C ILE A 120 27.37 -10.46 19.76
N ILE A 121 27.04 -9.17 19.91
CA ILE A 121 26.83 -8.56 21.24
C ILE A 121 25.67 -9.22 21.98
N LYS A 122 24.55 -9.50 21.30
CA LYS A 122 23.39 -10.17 21.89
C LYS A 122 23.77 -11.55 22.43
N ASN A 123 24.43 -12.37 21.63
CA ASN A 123 24.89 -13.70 22.02
C ASN A 123 25.90 -13.64 23.17
N TYR A 124 26.84 -12.70 23.11
CA TYR A 124 27.79 -12.47 24.20
C TYR A 124 27.11 -12.11 25.52
N LEU A 125 26.12 -11.21 25.48
CA LEU A 125 25.36 -10.80 26.66
C LEU A 125 24.53 -11.96 27.24
N GLN A 126 23.98 -12.82 26.38
CA GLN A 126 23.24 -14.01 26.79
C GLN A 126 24.16 -15.03 27.47
N ALA A 127 25.31 -15.33 26.88
CA ALA A 127 26.32 -16.18 27.49
C ALA A 127 26.81 -15.62 28.83
N CYS A 128 27.07 -14.30 28.92
CA CYS A 128 27.43 -13.65 30.19
C CYS A 128 26.35 -13.81 31.27
N LYS A 129 25.08 -13.77 30.89
CA LYS A 129 23.97 -13.98 31.84
C LYS A 129 23.98 -15.42 32.37
N ILE A 130 24.07 -16.41 31.47
CA ILE A 130 24.16 -17.83 31.82
C ILE A 130 25.34 -18.07 32.78
N GLN A 131 26.52 -17.53 32.46
CA GLN A 131 27.72 -17.63 33.29
C GLN A 131 27.52 -16.97 34.66
N PHE A 132 26.99 -15.74 34.69
CA PHE A 132 26.78 -15.00 35.94
C PHE A 132 25.81 -15.72 36.87
N ASP A 133 24.70 -16.25 36.33
CA ASP A 133 23.71 -16.97 37.10
C ASP A 133 24.29 -18.29 37.64
N ALA A 134 25.02 -19.03 36.81
CA ALA A 134 25.75 -20.24 37.23
C ALA A 134 26.76 -19.94 38.34
N GLN A 135 27.62 -18.92 38.16
CA GLN A 135 28.59 -18.50 39.17
C GLN A 135 27.94 -18.09 40.49
N ARG A 136 26.79 -17.39 40.43
CA ARG A 136 26.05 -17.00 41.62
C ARG A 136 25.57 -18.23 42.39
N THR A 137 25.02 -19.22 41.70
CA THR A 137 24.60 -20.50 42.27
C THR A 137 25.78 -21.25 42.87
N PHE A 138 26.88 -21.35 42.12
CA PHE A 138 28.12 -22.02 42.54
C PHE A 138 28.70 -21.37 43.81
N LYS A 139 28.78 -20.02 43.87
CA LYS A 139 29.24 -19.28 45.05
C LYS A 139 28.32 -19.48 46.26
N LYS A 140 27.00 -19.53 46.05
CA LYS A 140 26.03 -19.81 47.13
C LYS A 140 26.26 -21.21 47.70
N ALA A 141 26.45 -22.21 46.83
CA ALA A 141 26.75 -23.57 47.22
C ALA A 141 28.05 -23.66 48.03
N ILE A 142 29.16 -23.10 47.52
CA ILE A 142 30.45 -23.03 48.21
C ILE A 142 30.33 -22.39 49.60
N LYS A 143 29.55 -21.32 49.74
CA LYS A 143 29.38 -20.61 51.02
C LYS A 143 28.81 -21.52 52.11
N ASN A 144 27.91 -22.43 51.74
CA ASN A 144 27.18 -23.31 52.64
C ASN A 144 27.94 -24.60 53.00
N ILE A 145 29.09 -24.86 52.38
CA ILE A 145 29.91 -26.03 52.67
C ILE A 145 30.70 -25.80 53.97
N ALA A 146 30.54 -26.73 54.92
CA ALA A 146 31.25 -26.71 56.20
C ALA A 146 32.71 -27.20 56.09
N ASP A 147 32.98 -28.13 55.16
CA ASP A 147 34.31 -28.67 54.90
C ASP A 147 35.22 -27.61 54.23
N SER A 148 36.27 -27.19 54.93
CA SER A 148 37.19 -26.14 54.47
C SER A 148 38.04 -26.56 53.26
N ASP A 149 38.41 -27.84 53.15
CA ASP A 149 39.26 -28.35 52.09
C ASP A 149 38.45 -28.50 50.79
N LEU A 150 37.24 -29.06 50.88
CA LEU A 150 36.30 -29.12 49.76
C LEU A 150 35.94 -27.72 49.27
N LYS A 151 35.71 -26.77 50.20
CA LYS A 151 35.43 -25.37 49.87
C LYS A 151 36.58 -24.72 49.10
N LYS A 152 37.83 -24.96 49.51
CA LYS A 152 39.03 -24.45 48.80
C LYS A 152 39.20 -25.08 47.42
N GLN A 153 38.94 -26.39 47.30
CA GLN A 153 38.97 -27.09 46.02
C GLN A 153 37.92 -26.52 45.05
N LEU A 154 36.67 -26.37 45.49
CA LEU A 154 35.60 -25.82 44.67
C LEU A 154 35.81 -24.35 44.31
N GLN A 155 36.40 -23.55 45.21
CA GLN A 155 36.78 -22.17 44.88
C GLN A 155 37.87 -22.11 43.80
N THR A 156 38.81 -23.04 43.83
CA THR A 156 39.85 -23.18 42.79
C THR A 156 39.22 -23.55 41.46
N LYS A 157 38.29 -24.52 41.44
CA LYS A 157 37.56 -24.92 40.23
C LYS A 157 36.73 -23.77 39.65
N LEU A 158 35.99 -23.04 40.49
CA LEU A 158 35.24 -21.86 40.08
C LEU A 158 36.14 -20.80 39.43
N ASN A 159 37.34 -20.56 39.97
CA ASN A 159 38.30 -19.64 39.38
C ASN A 159 38.82 -20.14 38.01
N ASN A 160 39.00 -21.45 37.86
CA ASN A 160 39.38 -22.06 36.59
C ASN A 160 38.28 -21.91 35.53
N TYR A 161 37.00 -22.18 35.87
CA TYR A 161 35.88 -21.98 34.94
C TYR A 161 35.71 -20.53 34.52
N ASN A 162 35.94 -19.58 35.44
CA ASN A 162 35.90 -18.16 35.09
C ASN A 162 36.94 -17.79 34.04
N SER A 163 38.11 -18.43 34.10
CA SER A 163 39.19 -18.23 33.14
C SER A 163 38.88 -18.93 31.80
N SER A 164 38.23 -20.09 31.83
CA SER A 164 37.90 -20.84 30.61
C SER A 164 36.83 -20.16 29.76
N TYR A 165 35.92 -19.38 30.33
CA TYR A 165 34.93 -18.64 29.53
C TYR A 165 35.56 -17.58 28.63
N ALA A 166 36.58 -16.87 29.13
CA ALA A 166 37.34 -15.92 28.32
C ALA A 166 38.14 -16.64 27.24
N LEU A 167 38.72 -17.79 27.57
CA LEU A 167 39.43 -18.65 26.62
C LEU A 167 38.50 -19.15 25.50
N GLN A 168 37.31 -19.64 25.86
CA GLN A 168 36.30 -20.10 24.91
C GLN A 168 35.88 -18.99 23.96
N LEU A 169 35.54 -17.80 24.47
CA LEU A 169 35.21 -16.68 23.60
C LEU A 169 36.37 -16.37 22.65
N LYS A 170 37.61 -16.35 23.14
CA LYS A 170 38.78 -16.08 22.29
C LYS A 170 38.94 -17.14 21.19
N SER A 171 38.66 -18.41 21.49
CA SER A 171 38.72 -19.51 20.50
C SER A 171 37.79 -19.27 19.29
N LEU A 172 36.62 -18.65 19.50
CA LEU A 172 35.65 -18.39 18.43
C LEU A 172 36.15 -17.30 17.46
N PHE A 173 37.10 -16.47 17.90
CA PHE A 173 37.74 -15.44 17.08
C PHE A 173 39.05 -15.91 16.45
N ASN A 174 39.45 -17.18 16.63
CA ASN A 174 40.72 -17.73 16.15
C ASN A 174 40.74 -18.09 14.65
N TYR A 175 39.96 -17.40 13.83
CA TYR A 175 39.87 -17.64 12.39
C TYR A 175 40.24 -16.36 11.62
N ASP A 176 40.62 -16.51 10.35
CA ASP A 176 40.98 -15.38 9.49
C ASP A 176 39.79 -14.86 8.67
N ASN A 177 38.69 -15.61 8.62
CA ASN A 177 37.48 -15.23 7.89
C ASN A 177 36.42 -14.67 8.86
N ASP A 178 36.00 -13.43 8.62
CA ASP A 178 35.06 -12.70 9.48
C ASP A 178 33.67 -13.37 9.54
N ASP A 179 33.19 -13.96 8.45
CA ASP A 179 31.91 -14.69 8.42
C ASP A 179 31.96 -15.99 9.22
N VAL A 180 33.12 -16.67 9.23
CA VAL A 180 33.35 -17.85 10.07
C VAL A 180 33.34 -17.45 11.55
N ILE A 181 34.01 -16.34 11.91
CA ILE A 181 33.97 -15.81 13.28
C ILE A 181 32.54 -15.50 13.69
N TYR A 182 31.80 -14.79 12.84
CA TYR A 182 30.39 -14.51 13.07
C TYR A 182 29.60 -15.78 13.33
N GLY A 183 29.61 -16.73 12.37
CA GLY A 183 28.89 -18.00 12.48
C GLY A 183 29.23 -18.76 13.76
N ASN A 184 30.51 -18.86 14.11
CA ASN A 184 30.95 -19.51 15.34
C ASN A 184 30.40 -18.80 16.60
N VAL A 185 30.37 -17.47 16.64
CA VAL A 185 29.85 -16.76 17.81
C VAL A 185 28.34 -16.92 17.95
N ILE A 186 27.59 -16.85 16.84
CA ILE A 186 26.11 -16.93 16.90
C ILE A 186 25.66 -18.37 17.19
N ASN A 187 26.34 -19.36 16.61
CA ASN A 187 25.93 -20.75 16.72
C ASN A 187 26.54 -21.47 17.94
N ASP A 188 27.82 -21.22 18.26
CA ASP A 188 28.53 -22.06 19.22
C ASP A 188 28.64 -21.43 20.62
N TYR A 189 28.67 -20.10 20.74
CA TYR A 189 29.09 -19.51 22.03
C TYR A 189 28.12 -19.83 23.17
N ILE A 190 26.81 -19.73 22.91
CA ILE A 190 25.78 -20.09 23.89
C ILE A 190 25.81 -21.59 24.18
N ILE A 191 25.96 -22.43 23.15
CA ILE A 191 25.99 -23.89 23.30
C ILE A 191 27.16 -24.28 24.19
N ARG A 192 28.39 -23.85 23.86
CA ARG A 192 29.60 -24.14 24.64
C ARG A 192 29.50 -23.62 26.06
N THR A 193 28.95 -22.41 26.23
CA THR A 193 28.73 -21.84 27.56
C THR A 193 27.74 -22.68 28.37
N THR A 194 26.65 -23.13 27.75
CA THR A 194 25.62 -23.96 28.40
C THR A 194 26.19 -25.33 28.77
N THR A 195 26.87 -26.01 27.85
CA THR A 195 27.55 -27.28 28.12
C THR A 195 28.51 -27.16 29.29
N GLN A 196 29.37 -26.14 29.28
CA GLN A 196 30.33 -25.93 30.38
C GLN A 196 29.62 -25.63 31.71
N VAL A 197 28.48 -24.94 31.70
CA VAL A 197 27.67 -24.72 32.92
C VAL A 197 27.03 -26.01 33.39
N THR A 198 26.51 -26.85 32.49
CA THR A 198 25.95 -28.16 32.83
C THR A 198 27.01 -29.05 33.48
N GLU A 199 28.18 -29.18 32.86
CA GLU A 199 29.31 -29.93 33.41
C GLU A 199 29.72 -29.43 34.81
N GLN A 200 29.71 -28.12 35.02
CA GLN A 200 29.99 -27.52 36.34
C GLN A 200 28.96 -27.91 37.40
N MET A 201 27.68 -27.95 37.03
CA MET A 201 26.59 -28.29 37.95
C MET A 201 26.58 -29.79 38.24
N ASP A 202 26.85 -30.63 37.25
CA ASP A 202 26.97 -32.09 37.40
C ASP A 202 28.16 -32.45 38.30
N GLU A 203 29.29 -31.76 38.14
CA GLU A 203 30.46 -31.96 38.99
C GLU A 203 30.17 -31.57 40.44
N LEU A 204 29.43 -30.47 40.68
CA LEU A 204 28.95 -30.12 42.02
C LEU A 204 28.03 -31.19 42.62
N ALA A 205 27.10 -31.70 41.83
CA ALA A 205 26.20 -32.77 42.26
C ALA A 205 26.97 -34.05 42.63
N SER A 206 27.99 -34.41 41.84
CA SER A 206 28.83 -35.59 42.07
C SER A 206 29.65 -35.54 43.37
N LEU A 207 29.94 -34.33 43.85
CA LEU A 207 30.68 -34.10 45.10
C LEU A 207 29.78 -34.10 46.34
N GLY A 208 28.51 -34.52 46.20
CA GLY A 208 27.56 -34.60 47.31
C GLY A 208 27.17 -33.23 47.87
N VAL A 209 27.51 -32.15 47.15
CA VAL A 209 27.02 -30.81 47.47
C VAL A 209 25.56 -30.81 47.09
N VAL A 210 24.67 -30.80 48.10
CA VAL A 210 23.25 -30.53 47.90
C VAL A 210 23.14 -29.09 47.41
N LEU A 211 23.32 -28.93 46.12
CA LEU A 211 22.73 -27.85 45.39
C LEU A 211 21.22 -27.98 45.63
N ASP A 212 20.55 -26.85 45.76
CA ASP A 212 19.08 -26.75 45.73
C ASP A 212 18.55 -27.15 44.31
N ILE A 213 18.97 -28.30 43.75
CA ILE A 213 18.58 -28.83 42.43
C ILE A 213 17.21 -29.51 42.51
N GLY A 214 16.61 -29.61 43.70
CA GLY A 214 15.24 -30.05 43.90
C GLY A 214 14.21 -28.92 43.83
N ASP A 215 14.57 -27.75 43.30
CA ASP A 215 13.65 -26.62 43.15
C ASP A 215 13.37 -26.42 41.65
N ALA A 216 12.09 -26.44 41.25
CA ALA A 216 11.65 -26.09 39.90
C ALA A 216 12.28 -24.76 39.43
N LYS A 217 12.59 -23.86 40.37
CA LYS A 217 13.34 -22.63 40.13
C LYS A 217 14.66 -22.82 39.38
N SER A 218 15.38 -23.93 39.58
CA SER A 218 16.64 -24.23 38.87
C SER A 218 16.42 -24.55 37.39
N ILE A 219 15.35 -25.27 37.05
CA ILE A 219 14.91 -25.53 35.67
C ILE A 219 14.42 -24.22 35.04
N TYR A 220 13.58 -23.46 35.74
CA TYR A 220 13.08 -22.15 35.32
C TYR A 220 14.17 -21.11 35.03
N LEU A 221 15.32 -21.18 35.72
CA LEU A 221 16.45 -20.28 35.46
C LEU A 221 17.19 -20.63 34.16
N GLN A 222 17.15 -21.89 33.73
CA GLN A 222 17.78 -22.38 32.50
C GLN A 222 16.92 -22.18 31.25
N LEU A 223 15.64 -21.84 31.44
CA LEU A 223 14.74 -21.42 30.38
C LEU A 223 15.01 -19.95 30.00
N ASP A 224 14.89 -19.61 28.72
CA ASP A 224 14.88 -18.23 28.28
C ASP A 224 13.56 -17.51 28.66
N SER A 225 13.39 -16.24 28.28
CA SER A 225 12.16 -15.50 28.62
C SER A 225 10.91 -16.01 27.91
N GLY A 226 11.03 -16.49 26.66
CA GLY A 226 9.91 -17.06 25.92
C GLY A 226 9.53 -18.42 26.47
N GLU A 227 10.53 -19.27 26.70
CA GLU A 227 10.33 -20.60 27.30
C GLU A 227 9.68 -20.51 28.70
N ARG A 228 10.10 -19.53 29.53
CA ARG A 228 9.45 -19.27 30.83
C ARG A 228 7.98 -18.89 30.72
N ASN A 229 7.63 -18.05 29.76
CA ASN A 229 6.23 -17.64 29.58
C ASN A 229 5.34 -18.83 29.19
N ILE A 230 5.85 -19.75 28.38
CA ILE A 230 5.12 -20.95 27.97
C ILE A 230 4.90 -21.89 29.16
N ILE A 231 5.94 -22.17 29.96
CA ILE A 231 5.78 -23.04 31.12
C ILE A 231 4.87 -22.41 32.20
N ASP A 232 4.92 -21.09 32.37
CA ASP A 232 3.99 -20.37 33.24
C ASP A 232 2.55 -20.46 32.71
N HIS A 233 2.34 -20.39 31.40
CA HIS A 233 1.03 -20.60 30.80
C HIS A 233 0.50 -22.02 31.04
N ILE A 234 1.33 -23.05 30.89
CA ILE A 234 0.95 -24.44 31.20
C ILE A 234 0.60 -24.57 32.70
N LYS A 235 1.38 -23.94 33.59
CA LYS A 235 1.11 -23.88 35.03
C LYS A 235 -0.24 -23.22 35.31
N GLU A 236 -0.55 -22.11 34.65
CA GLU A 236 -1.84 -21.43 34.78
C GLU A 236 -2.99 -22.34 34.33
N ILE A 237 -2.84 -23.09 33.24
CA ILE A 237 -3.88 -24.00 32.74
C ILE A 237 -4.25 -25.05 33.80
N VAL A 238 -3.25 -25.72 34.39
CA VAL A 238 -3.51 -26.83 35.32
C VAL A 238 -3.94 -26.37 36.70
N THR A 239 -3.56 -25.15 37.10
CA THR A 239 -3.91 -24.55 38.40
C THR A 239 -5.20 -23.70 38.37
N ASN A 240 -5.78 -23.46 37.18
CA ASN A 240 -7.01 -22.68 37.04
C ASN A 240 -8.25 -23.57 37.28
N PRO A 241 -9.11 -23.24 38.27
CA PRO A 241 -10.30 -24.01 38.55
C PRO A 241 -11.39 -23.94 37.48
N ASN A 242 -11.39 -22.90 36.64
CA ASN A 242 -12.40 -22.72 35.59
C ASN A 242 -12.13 -23.59 34.35
N ILE A 243 -10.98 -24.26 34.27
CA ILE A 243 -10.63 -25.16 33.18
C ILE A 243 -10.91 -26.59 33.64
N GLY A 244 -11.73 -27.35 32.92
CA GLY A 244 -11.97 -28.78 33.20
C GLY A 244 -13.03 -29.09 34.26
N ASP A 245 -13.64 -28.08 34.88
CA ASP A 245 -14.77 -28.24 35.82
C ASP A 245 -15.95 -29.05 35.23
N PRO A 246 -16.38 -28.86 33.97
CA PRO A 246 -17.44 -29.70 33.37
C PRO A 246 -17.05 -31.16 33.09
N LYS A 247 -15.80 -31.54 33.36
CA LYS A 247 -15.21 -32.86 33.10
C LYS A 247 -14.64 -33.52 34.35
N ASP A 248 -14.90 -32.94 35.54
CA ASP A 248 -14.40 -33.39 36.84
C ASP A 248 -12.86 -33.52 36.91
N TYR A 249 -12.13 -32.65 36.21
CA TYR A 249 -10.66 -32.60 36.34
C TYR A 249 -10.25 -31.80 37.57
N GLU A 250 -9.37 -32.37 38.38
CA GLU A 250 -8.89 -31.73 39.61
C GLU A 250 -8.15 -30.43 39.30
N THR A 251 -8.18 -29.51 40.26
CA THR A 251 -7.41 -28.26 40.20
C THR A 251 -6.17 -28.40 41.06
N TYR A 252 -5.02 -28.28 40.41
CA TYR A 252 -3.75 -28.56 41.07
C TYR A 252 -3.17 -27.30 41.72
N THR A 253 -2.34 -27.53 42.72
CA THR A 253 -1.51 -26.52 43.36
C THR A 253 -0.30 -26.22 42.50
N LYS A 254 0.29 -25.03 42.71
CA LYS A 254 1.56 -24.65 42.09
C LYS A 254 2.68 -25.63 42.45
N GLN A 255 2.63 -26.20 43.66
CA GLN A 255 3.60 -27.18 44.13
C GLN A 255 3.52 -28.49 43.36
N GLU A 256 2.32 -29.02 43.11
CA GLU A 256 2.14 -30.26 42.34
C GLU A 256 2.65 -30.11 40.90
N PHE A 257 2.47 -28.93 40.30
CA PHE A 257 3.09 -28.62 39.01
C PHE A 257 4.62 -28.55 39.10
N ASP A 258 5.16 -27.87 40.11
CA ASP A 258 6.61 -27.75 40.30
C ASP A 258 7.26 -29.12 40.56
N ASP A 259 6.59 -30.01 41.28
CA ASP A 259 7.01 -31.40 41.49
C ASP A 259 7.05 -32.20 40.18
N LEU A 260 6.09 -32.00 39.27
CA LEU A 260 6.13 -32.61 37.93
C LEU A 260 7.31 -32.08 37.12
N VAL A 261 7.54 -30.77 37.12
CA VAL A 261 8.65 -30.14 36.40
C VAL A 261 10.00 -30.67 36.87
N ILE A 262 10.16 -30.86 38.18
CA ILE A 262 11.37 -31.46 38.77
C ILE A 262 11.56 -32.91 38.28
N ARG A 263 10.48 -33.70 38.23
CA ARG A 263 10.53 -35.12 37.84
C ARG A 263 10.81 -35.33 36.35
N LEU A 264 10.29 -34.48 35.48
CA LEU A 264 10.55 -34.50 34.04
C LEU A 264 11.97 -34.04 33.71
N GLY A 265 12.53 -33.10 34.48
CA GLY A 265 13.85 -32.57 34.22
C GLY A 265 13.90 -31.63 33.00
N LEU A 266 15.06 -31.03 32.76
CA LEU A 266 15.20 -29.91 31.82
C LEU A 266 14.94 -30.29 30.35
N LEU A 267 15.39 -31.47 29.92
CA LEU A 267 15.32 -31.89 28.52
C LEU A 267 13.87 -32.06 28.07
N ASP A 268 13.09 -32.84 28.83
CA ASP A 268 11.68 -33.09 28.55
C ASP A 268 10.85 -31.81 28.64
N ILE A 269 11.15 -30.95 29.62
CA ILE A 269 10.50 -29.64 29.74
C ILE A 269 10.77 -28.76 28.52
N LYS A 270 11.99 -28.76 27.98
CA LYS A 270 12.29 -28.02 26.75
C LYS A 270 11.57 -28.59 25.53
N GLU A 271 11.44 -29.91 25.46
CA GLU A 271 10.73 -30.56 24.35
C GLU A 271 9.22 -30.25 24.39
N ILE A 272 8.62 -30.30 25.57
CA ILE A 272 7.24 -29.84 25.79
C ILE A 272 7.12 -28.38 25.36
N ILE A 273 7.95 -27.49 25.90
CA ILE A 273 7.89 -26.04 25.61
C ILE A 273 8.00 -25.74 24.11
N LYS A 274 8.90 -26.41 23.39
CA LYS A 274 9.08 -26.21 21.94
C LYS A 274 7.78 -26.44 21.17
N ASN A 275 7.06 -27.51 21.48
CA ASN A 275 5.82 -27.86 20.79
C ASN A 275 4.65 -26.94 21.20
N HIS A 276 4.61 -26.53 22.47
CA HIS A 276 3.66 -25.53 22.95
C HIS A 276 3.87 -24.16 22.32
N LEU A 277 5.13 -23.77 22.07
CA LEU A 277 5.46 -22.51 21.41
C LEU A 277 4.95 -22.47 19.97
N GLU A 278 5.01 -23.59 19.23
CA GLU A 278 4.44 -23.68 17.88
C GLU A 278 2.92 -23.42 17.90
N VAL A 279 2.20 -24.01 18.85
CA VAL A 279 0.75 -23.78 19.02
C VAL A 279 0.45 -22.31 19.35
N ASP A 280 1.20 -21.68 20.26
CA ASP A 280 1.01 -20.26 20.61
C ASP A 280 1.27 -19.32 19.41
N VAL A 281 2.30 -19.60 18.60
CA VAL A 281 2.57 -18.85 17.37
C VAL A 281 1.42 -19.01 16.38
N LEU A 282 0.95 -20.24 16.13
CA LEU A 282 -0.15 -20.50 15.19
C LEU A 282 -1.46 -19.87 15.65
N GLN A 283 -1.75 -19.84 16.95
CA GLN A 283 -2.93 -19.15 17.48
C GLN A 283 -2.86 -17.64 17.23
N LYS A 284 -1.69 -17.02 17.40
CA LYS A 284 -1.47 -15.60 17.10
C LYS A 284 -1.58 -15.31 15.60
N ASP A 285 -1.05 -16.20 14.77
CA ASP A 285 -1.15 -16.09 13.32
C ASP A 285 -2.60 -16.23 12.85
N PHE A 286 -3.37 -17.16 13.43
CA PHE A 286 -4.79 -17.30 13.11
C PHE A 286 -5.60 -16.06 13.57
N ASP A 287 -5.38 -15.59 14.80
CA ASP A 287 -5.99 -14.35 15.32
C ASP A 287 -5.74 -13.15 14.40
N LYS A 288 -4.48 -13.01 13.94
CA LYS A 288 -4.07 -12.00 12.98
C LYS A 288 -4.76 -12.18 11.63
N SER A 289 -4.86 -13.40 11.11
CA SER A 289 -5.54 -13.72 9.85
C SER A 289 -7.04 -13.39 9.90
N ILE A 290 -7.72 -13.68 11.01
CA ILE A 290 -9.12 -13.29 11.24
C ILE A 290 -9.27 -11.76 11.25
N GLY A 291 -8.27 -11.05 11.78
CA GLY A 291 -8.20 -9.59 11.74
C GLY A 291 -8.41 -8.99 10.35
N PHE A 292 -7.95 -9.69 9.30
CA PHE A 292 -8.06 -9.29 7.89
C PHE A 292 -9.37 -9.70 7.20
N VAL A 293 -10.25 -10.48 7.86
CA VAL A 293 -11.55 -10.87 7.29
C VAL A 293 -12.55 -9.71 7.41
N LEU A 294 -13.15 -9.31 6.28
CA LEU A 294 -14.12 -8.20 6.20
C LEU A 294 -15.56 -8.63 6.51
N ASN A 295 -15.97 -9.85 6.17
CA ASN A 295 -17.31 -10.34 6.48
C ASN A 295 -17.47 -10.47 7.99
N SER A 296 -18.29 -9.60 8.59
CA SER A 296 -18.46 -9.53 10.05
C SER A 296 -19.02 -10.81 10.65
N ASN A 297 -19.92 -11.50 9.95
CA ASN A 297 -20.52 -12.74 10.43
C ASN A 297 -19.49 -13.88 10.42
N LEU A 298 -18.73 -14.00 9.32
CA LEU A 298 -17.64 -14.96 9.21
C LEU A 298 -16.54 -14.67 10.24
N LYS A 299 -16.19 -13.39 10.45
CA LYS A 299 -15.20 -12.97 11.45
C LYS A 299 -15.61 -13.39 12.86
N VAL A 300 -16.88 -13.16 13.23
CA VAL A 300 -17.43 -13.62 14.53
C VAL A 300 -17.38 -15.14 14.64
N GLU A 301 -17.71 -15.86 13.56
CA GLU A 301 -17.64 -17.32 13.53
C GLU A 301 -16.20 -17.83 13.70
N LEU A 302 -15.23 -17.26 12.99
CA LEU A 302 -13.82 -17.64 13.08
C LEU A 302 -13.23 -17.34 14.47
N TYR A 303 -13.57 -16.19 15.08
CA TYR A 303 -13.18 -15.93 16.46
C TYR A 303 -13.80 -16.94 17.44
N ARG A 304 -15.05 -17.35 17.23
CA ARG A 304 -15.68 -18.41 18.02
C ARG A 304 -14.95 -19.74 17.86
N ARG A 305 -14.57 -20.12 16.64
CA ARG A 305 -13.78 -21.34 16.37
C ARG A 305 -12.40 -21.29 17.02
N LEU A 306 -11.65 -20.20 16.86
CA LEU A 306 -10.35 -20.00 17.51
C LEU A 306 -10.45 -20.12 19.04
N ASN A 307 -11.47 -19.50 19.64
CA ASN A 307 -11.71 -19.61 21.07
C ASN A 307 -12.05 -21.04 21.51
N ASN A 308 -12.85 -21.78 20.73
CA ASN A 308 -13.12 -23.18 20.99
C ASN A 308 -11.83 -24.03 20.94
N TYR A 309 -10.97 -23.83 19.92
CA TYR A 309 -9.69 -24.54 19.83
C TYR A 309 -8.78 -24.25 21.03
N LYS A 310 -8.75 -22.99 21.52
CA LYS A 310 -8.01 -22.64 22.74
C LYS A 310 -8.53 -23.41 23.95
N ILE A 311 -9.86 -23.45 24.13
CA ILE A 311 -10.50 -24.17 25.24
C ILE A 311 -10.19 -25.66 25.18
N ASP A 312 -10.39 -26.30 24.01
CA ASP A 312 -10.17 -27.73 23.84
C ASP A 312 -8.69 -28.09 24.09
N TYR A 313 -7.76 -27.23 23.67
CA TYR A 313 -6.34 -27.41 23.91
C TYR A 313 -6.00 -27.39 25.40
N MET A 314 -6.49 -26.38 26.12
CA MET A 314 -6.30 -26.27 27.57
C MET A 314 -6.90 -27.46 28.32
N LEU A 315 -8.08 -27.94 27.90
CA LEU A 315 -8.73 -29.12 28.48
C LEU A 315 -7.90 -30.39 28.29
N GLY A 316 -7.36 -30.61 27.09
CA GLY A 316 -6.49 -31.77 26.84
C GLY A 316 -5.21 -31.74 27.67
N MET A 317 -4.62 -30.55 27.85
CA MET A 317 -3.44 -30.39 28.71
C MET A 317 -3.73 -30.72 30.17
N LYS A 318 -4.86 -30.22 30.69
CA LYS A 318 -5.28 -30.50 32.07
C LYS A 318 -5.62 -31.99 32.25
N LYS A 319 -6.20 -32.64 31.24
CA LYS A 319 -6.44 -34.08 31.22
C LYS A 319 -5.14 -34.88 31.35
N LEU A 320 -4.13 -34.60 30.51
CA LEU A 320 -2.85 -35.31 30.54
C LEU A 320 -2.13 -35.12 31.88
N PHE A 321 -2.20 -33.91 32.45
CA PHE A 321 -1.67 -33.64 33.78
C PHE A 321 -2.38 -34.48 34.86
N ASN A 322 -3.71 -34.58 34.81
CA ASN A 322 -4.48 -35.43 35.72
C ASN A 322 -4.11 -36.91 35.58
N GLU A 323 -3.92 -37.39 34.36
CA GLU A 323 -3.53 -38.78 34.11
C GLU A 323 -2.13 -39.10 34.64
N VAL A 324 -1.16 -38.20 34.50
CA VAL A 324 0.20 -38.45 35.03
C VAL A 324 0.27 -38.34 36.55
N VAL A 325 -0.45 -37.39 37.16
CA VAL A 325 -0.48 -37.23 38.63
C VAL A 325 -1.24 -38.37 39.30
N SER A 326 -2.34 -38.84 38.71
CA SER A 326 -3.07 -40.02 39.21
C SER A 326 -2.38 -41.35 38.92
N GLY A 327 -1.24 -41.34 38.21
CA GLY A 327 -0.47 -42.53 37.86
C GLY A 327 -1.12 -43.40 36.77
N LYS A 328 -2.09 -42.87 36.02
CA LYS A 328 -2.72 -43.56 34.87
C LYS A 328 -1.77 -43.68 33.67
N ILE A 329 -0.84 -42.74 33.53
CA ILE A 329 0.20 -42.74 32.49
C ILE A 329 1.56 -42.47 33.13
N SER A 330 2.64 -42.94 32.49
CA SER A 330 4.01 -42.66 32.94
C SER A 330 4.43 -41.22 32.61
N TYR A 331 5.59 -40.78 33.14
CA TYR A 331 6.17 -39.48 32.76
C TYR A 331 6.56 -39.44 31.28
N ASP A 332 7.12 -40.53 30.74
CA ASP A 332 7.48 -40.63 29.32
C ASP A 332 6.23 -40.59 28.42
N ASP A 333 5.15 -41.24 28.85
CA ASP A 333 3.86 -41.19 28.17
C ASP A 333 3.25 -39.78 28.21
N TYR A 334 3.40 -39.07 29.33
CA TYR A 334 2.97 -37.68 29.45
C TYR A 334 3.69 -36.80 28.43
N VAL A 335 5.02 -36.87 28.35
CA VAL A 335 5.83 -36.12 27.36
C VAL A 335 5.36 -36.44 25.94
N THR A 336 5.27 -37.73 25.60
CA THR A 336 4.89 -38.18 24.26
C THR A 336 3.48 -37.73 23.88
N GLN A 337 2.51 -37.85 24.79
CA GLN A 337 1.12 -37.47 24.52
C GLN A 337 0.92 -35.95 24.48
N THR A 338 1.66 -35.19 25.28
CA THR A 338 1.65 -33.72 25.22
C THR A 338 2.17 -33.23 23.86
N ILE A 339 3.25 -33.83 23.35
CA ILE A 339 3.78 -33.53 22.02
C ILE A 339 2.78 -33.88 20.92
N ALA A 340 2.20 -35.09 20.97
CA ALA A 340 1.20 -35.53 20.00
C ALA A 340 -0.05 -34.62 19.98
N GLN A 341 -0.51 -34.18 21.15
CA GLN A 341 -1.60 -33.23 21.26
C GLN A 341 -1.22 -31.90 20.58
N ALA A 342 -0.06 -31.32 20.90
CA ALA A 342 0.38 -30.06 20.30
C ALA A 342 0.49 -30.13 18.76
N HIS A 343 0.98 -31.24 18.20
CA HIS A 343 1.04 -31.44 16.75
C HIS A 343 -0.35 -31.53 16.09
N ASN A 344 -1.29 -32.24 16.71
CA ASN A 344 -2.66 -32.35 16.18
C ASN A 344 -3.32 -30.96 16.10
N TYR A 345 -3.22 -30.18 17.17
CA TYR A 345 -3.73 -28.80 17.20
C TYR A 345 -3.05 -27.89 16.18
N SER A 346 -1.72 -28.00 16.05
CA SER A 346 -0.97 -27.22 15.06
C SER A 346 -1.42 -27.52 13.63
N THR A 347 -1.76 -28.78 13.33
CA THR A 347 -2.28 -29.19 12.03
C THR A 347 -3.65 -28.55 11.75
N ILE A 348 -4.56 -28.60 12.71
CA ILE A 348 -5.89 -27.97 12.60
C ILE A 348 -5.76 -26.47 12.34
N LEU A 349 -4.92 -25.78 13.12
CA LEU A 349 -4.71 -24.33 12.97
C LEU A 349 -4.08 -23.96 11.61
N LYS A 350 -3.11 -24.74 11.12
CA LYS A 350 -2.49 -24.50 9.80
C LYS A 350 -3.51 -24.60 8.67
N THR A 351 -4.42 -25.57 8.72
CA THR A 351 -5.50 -25.71 7.74
C THR A 351 -6.42 -24.50 7.78
N GLU A 352 -6.94 -24.13 8.96
CA GLU A 352 -7.83 -22.97 9.11
C GLU A 352 -7.16 -21.64 8.70
N ILE A 353 -5.87 -21.46 9.01
CA ILE A 353 -5.09 -20.30 8.55
C ILE A 353 -5.02 -20.27 7.02
N THR A 354 -4.80 -21.41 6.37
CA THR A 354 -4.72 -21.50 4.91
C THR A 354 -6.07 -21.14 4.28
N ASP A 355 -7.15 -21.74 4.77
CA ASP A 355 -8.52 -21.45 4.29
C ASP A 355 -8.92 -19.98 4.52
N THR A 356 -8.44 -19.37 5.61
CA THR A 356 -8.65 -17.93 5.89
C THR A 356 -7.74 -17.03 5.03
N THR A 357 -6.54 -17.51 4.69
CA THR A 357 -5.52 -16.77 3.93
C THR A 357 -5.76 -16.79 2.43
N ASP A 358 -6.35 -17.86 1.91
CA ASP A 358 -6.87 -17.91 0.53
C ASP A 358 -8.07 -16.96 0.36
N ASN A 359 -8.62 -16.48 1.48
CA ASN A 359 -9.58 -15.39 1.59
C ASN A 359 -8.92 -14.02 1.93
N LYS A 360 -7.60 -13.86 1.76
CA LYS A 360 -6.90 -12.58 1.99
C LYS A 360 -7.48 -11.50 1.10
N ASP A 361 -8.00 -10.48 1.76
CA ASP A 361 -8.63 -9.31 1.19
C ASP A 361 -7.79 -8.69 0.05
N PHE A 362 -8.23 -8.92 -1.18
CA PHE A 362 -7.68 -8.39 -2.42
C PHE A 362 -7.37 -6.89 -2.31
N TYR A 363 -8.18 -6.15 -1.55
CA TYR A 363 -8.03 -4.71 -1.29
C TYR A 363 -6.77 -4.33 -0.51
N SER A 364 -6.24 -5.22 0.34
CA SER A 364 -5.02 -4.95 1.13
C SER A 364 -3.74 -4.88 0.29
N LEU A 365 -3.80 -5.32 -0.97
CA LEU A 365 -2.71 -5.23 -1.95
C LEU A 365 -2.62 -3.85 -2.64
N PHE A 366 -3.57 -2.97 -2.34
CA PHE A 366 -3.67 -1.62 -2.86
C PHE A 366 -3.39 -0.60 -1.75
N ASP A 367 -2.70 0.49 -2.09
CA ASP A 367 -2.52 1.59 -1.13
C ASP A 367 -3.83 2.37 -0.91
N SER A 368 -3.82 3.33 0.03
CA SER A 368 -5.03 4.07 0.38
C SER A 368 -5.61 4.90 -0.78
N GLU A 369 -4.77 5.39 -1.70
CA GLU A 369 -5.24 6.16 -2.87
C GLU A 369 -5.89 5.23 -3.89
N GLU A 370 -5.23 4.10 -4.17
CA GLU A 370 -5.74 3.03 -5.03
C GLU A 370 -7.09 2.49 -4.49
N GLN A 371 -7.20 2.24 -3.19
CA GLN A 371 -8.45 1.80 -2.54
C GLN A 371 -9.58 2.82 -2.70
N ASN A 372 -9.31 4.11 -2.57
CA ASN A 372 -10.32 5.16 -2.77
C ASN A 372 -10.82 5.19 -4.23
N ILE A 373 -9.94 4.93 -5.20
CA ILE A 373 -10.33 4.86 -6.61
C ILE A 373 -11.16 3.61 -6.90
N ILE A 374 -10.79 2.46 -6.32
CA ILE A 374 -11.61 1.25 -6.41
C ILE A 374 -13.01 1.53 -5.84
N GLU A 375 -13.10 2.23 -4.72
CA GLU A 375 -14.37 2.64 -4.11
C GLU A 375 -15.21 3.51 -5.04
N GLU A 376 -14.59 4.49 -5.72
CA GLU A 376 -15.29 5.33 -6.70
C GLU A 376 -15.82 4.51 -7.88
N ILE A 377 -15.03 3.59 -8.42
CA ILE A 377 -15.45 2.67 -9.49
C ILE A 377 -16.56 1.75 -9.01
N ARG A 378 -16.45 1.20 -7.80
CA ARG A 378 -17.50 0.40 -7.15
C ARG A 378 -18.81 1.17 -7.12
N ASN A 379 -18.77 2.40 -6.62
CA ASN A 379 -19.95 3.25 -6.55
C ASN A 379 -20.56 3.53 -7.93
N ILE A 380 -19.75 3.65 -8.98
CA ILE A 380 -20.24 3.79 -10.36
C ILE A 380 -21.03 2.55 -10.79
N VAL A 381 -20.56 1.34 -10.50
CA VAL A 381 -21.20 0.11 -10.98
C VAL A 381 -22.33 -0.40 -10.08
N THR A 382 -22.30 -0.10 -8.79
CA THR A 382 -23.31 -0.58 -7.82
C THR A 382 -24.44 0.43 -7.57
N LYS A 383 -24.22 1.73 -7.75
CA LYS A 383 -25.24 2.77 -7.50
C LYS A 383 -25.92 3.25 -8.77
N ARG A 384 -27.21 3.57 -8.64
CA ARG A 384 -28.01 4.12 -9.74
C ARG A 384 -27.51 5.51 -10.13
N SER A 385 -27.31 5.74 -11.43
CA SER A 385 -27.04 7.08 -11.96
C SER A 385 -28.36 7.77 -12.31
N PHE A 386 -28.50 9.05 -11.95
CA PHE A 386 -29.65 9.86 -12.37
C PHE A 386 -29.53 10.37 -13.80
N VAL A 387 -28.33 10.28 -14.40
CA VAL A 387 -28.03 10.87 -15.71
C VAL A 387 -28.24 9.87 -16.85
N VAL A 388 -28.22 8.56 -16.56
CA VAL A 388 -28.30 7.50 -17.58
C VAL A 388 -29.47 6.56 -17.27
N PRO A 389 -30.37 6.28 -18.26
CA PRO A 389 -31.43 5.29 -18.12
C PRO A 389 -30.90 3.95 -17.62
N SER A 390 -31.58 3.34 -16.66
CA SER A 390 -31.17 2.03 -16.11
C SER A 390 -31.41 0.86 -17.07
N SER A 391 -31.97 1.10 -18.26
CA SER A 391 -32.19 0.09 -19.30
C SER A 391 -30.90 -0.33 -20.03
N ASP A 392 -29.82 0.43 -19.88
CA ASP A 392 -28.64 0.31 -20.74
C ASP A 392 -27.45 -0.36 -20.03
N TYR A 393 -27.61 -0.74 -18.75
CA TYR A 393 -26.60 -1.41 -17.94
C TYR A 393 -27.22 -2.18 -16.78
N LYS A 394 -26.54 -3.22 -16.29
CA LYS A 394 -26.88 -3.92 -15.05
C LYS A 394 -26.17 -3.25 -13.86
N LEU A 395 -26.91 -3.00 -12.78
CA LEU A 395 -26.30 -2.65 -11.49
C LEU A 395 -25.73 -3.92 -10.86
N ARG A 396 -24.47 -3.85 -10.44
CA ARG A 396 -23.81 -4.98 -9.77
C ARG A 396 -23.97 -4.89 -8.27
N THR A 397 -24.04 -6.05 -7.61
CA THR A 397 -23.86 -6.12 -6.16
C THR A 397 -22.40 -5.84 -5.80
N GLU A 398 -22.14 -5.53 -4.53
CA GLU A 398 -20.75 -5.38 -4.06
C GLU A 398 -19.96 -6.70 -4.19
N GLU A 399 -20.64 -7.84 -4.03
CA GLU A 399 -20.07 -9.18 -4.21
C GLU A 399 -19.68 -9.43 -5.67
N GLU A 400 -20.60 -9.21 -6.62
CA GLU A 400 -20.33 -9.34 -8.07
C GLU A 400 -19.16 -8.45 -8.52
N PHE A 401 -19.04 -7.25 -7.96
CA PHE A 401 -17.92 -6.36 -8.23
C PHE A 401 -16.59 -6.90 -7.70
N ASN A 402 -16.58 -7.39 -6.46
CA ASN A 402 -15.38 -7.95 -5.84
C ASN A 402 -14.91 -9.22 -6.56
N ASP A 403 -15.84 -10.09 -6.98
CA ASP A 403 -15.53 -11.30 -7.75
C ASP A 403 -14.85 -10.95 -9.08
N LEU A 404 -15.32 -9.91 -9.77
CA LEU A 404 -14.68 -9.43 -11.01
C LEU A 404 -13.29 -8.85 -10.76
N LEU A 405 -13.11 -8.06 -9.71
CA LEU A 405 -11.78 -7.53 -9.35
C LEU A 405 -10.80 -8.66 -9.04
N PHE A 406 -11.25 -9.68 -8.29
CA PHE A 406 -10.46 -10.85 -7.99
C PHE A 406 -10.05 -11.60 -9.27
N ALA A 407 -11.01 -11.84 -10.18
CA ALA A 407 -10.77 -12.50 -11.45
C ALA A 407 -9.84 -11.71 -12.39
N LEU A 408 -9.88 -10.37 -12.35
CA LEU A 408 -8.96 -9.49 -13.06
C LEU A 408 -7.51 -9.60 -12.55
N GLY A 409 -7.35 -9.85 -11.25
CA GLY A 409 -6.05 -9.86 -10.60
C GLY A 409 -5.45 -8.47 -10.38
N VAL A 410 -4.48 -8.38 -9.46
CA VAL A 410 -3.91 -7.11 -8.97
C VAL A 410 -3.34 -6.24 -10.09
N VAL A 411 -2.61 -6.85 -11.03
CA VAL A 411 -1.91 -6.12 -12.10
C VAL A 411 -2.90 -5.33 -12.97
N ARG A 412 -3.98 -5.97 -13.43
CA ARG A 412 -4.99 -5.34 -14.29
C ARG A 412 -5.80 -4.30 -13.54
N VAL A 413 -6.14 -4.58 -12.28
CA VAL A 413 -6.85 -3.61 -11.43
C VAL A 413 -6.01 -2.35 -11.22
N LYS A 414 -4.69 -2.46 -10.99
CA LYS A 414 -3.80 -1.27 -10.91
C LYS A 414 -3.78 -0.46 -12.21
N GLU A 415 -3.85 -1.10 -13.36
CA GLU A 415 -3.93 -0.39 -14.64
C GLU A 415 -5.28 0.34 -14.82
N ILE A 416 -6.40 -0.32 -14.47
CA ILE A 416 -7.73 0.31 -14.45
C ILE A 416 -7.72 1.56 -13.56
N ILE A 417 -7.17 1.45 -12.34
CA ILE A 417 -7.02 2.56 -11.40
C ILE A 417 -6.23 3.71 -12.03
N ARG A 418 -5.10 3.42 -12.68
CA ARG A 418 -4.25 4.41 -13.36
C ARG A 418 -5.00 5.15 -14.47
N VAL A 419 -5.76 4.43 -15.31
CA VAL A 419 -6.54 5.04 -16.41
C VAL A 419 -7.67 5.89 -15.84
N TYR A 420 -8.42 5.37 -14.87
CA TYR A 420 -9.51 6.11 -14.22
C TYR A 420 -9.02 7.40 -13.55
N SER A 421 -7.86 7.35 -12.88
CA SER A 421 -7.25 8.53 -12.26
C SER A 421 -6.93 9.63 -13.27
N LYS A 422 -6.33 9.26 -14.41
CA LYS A 422 -6.05 10.19 -15.51
C LYS A 422 -7.34 10.78 -16.07
N TYR A 423 -8.37 9.96 -16.23
CA TYR A 423 -9.70 10.41 -16.64
C TYR A 423 -10.27 11.43 -15.66
N LYS A 424 -10.24 11.16 -14.35
CA LYS A 424 -10.82 12.05 -13.33
C LYS A 424 -10.22 13.45 -13.37
N VAL A 425 -8.89 13.54 -13.45
CA VAL A 425 -8.17 14.82 -13.57
C VAL A 425 -8.52 15.53 -14.88
N PHE A 426 -8.52 14.80 -16.00
CA PHE A 426 -8.88 15.35 -17.31
C PHE A 426 -10.32 15.87 -17.34
N LYS A 427 -11.28 15.08 -16.84
CA LYS A 427 -12.72 15.38 -16.76
C LYS A 427 -12.94 16.72 -16.08
N GLU A 428 -12.44 16.87 -14.86
CA GLU A 428 -12.67 18.09 -14.07
C GLU A 428 -12.00 19.31 -14.71
N SER A 429 -10.77 19.15 -15.22
CA SER A 429 -10.07 20.23 -15.93
C SER A 429 -10.83 20.70 -17.18
N LYS A 430 -11.27 19.77 -18.04
CA LYS A 430 -11.97 20.10 -19.29
C LYS A 430 -13.38 20.61 -19.07
N TYR A 431 -14.09 20.05 -18.07
CA TYR A 431 -15.41 20.53 -17.70
C TYR A 431 -15.38 22.00 -17.27
N VAL A 432 -14.42 22.39 -16.44
CA VAL A 432 -14.24 23.78 -16.02
C VAL A 432 -13.82 24.69 -17.18
N GLU A 433 -12.85 24.26 -18.00
CA GLU A 433 -12.38 25.00 -19.17
C GLU A 433 -13.53 25.32 -20.13
N ILE A 434 -14.25 24.30 -20.58
CA ILE A 434 -15.34 24.44 -21.56
C ILE A 434 -16.52 25.18 -20.94
N GLY A 435 -16.85 24.90 -19.67
CA GLY A 435 -17.91 25.60 -18.95
C GLY A 435 -17.68 27.11 -18.85
N LYS A 436 -16.42 27.55 -18.71
CA LYS A 436 -16.06 28.98 -18.75
C LYS A 436 -16.34 29.59 -20.13
N SER A 437 -15.98 28.89 -21.20
CA SER A 437 -16.23 29.35 -22.57
C SER A 437 -17.73 29.42 -22.87
N ILE A 438 -18.52 28.43 -22.45
CA ILE A 438 -19.99 28.43 -22.61
C ILE A 438 -20.64 29.60 -21.85
N LYS A 439 -20.11 30.00 -20.69
CA LYS A 439 -20.63 31.15 -19.95
C LYS A 439 -20.58 32.45 -20.76
N GLY A 440 -19.61 32.59 -21.66
CA GLY A 440 -19.44 33.76 -22.53
C GLY A 440 -20.38 33.83 -23.73
N ILE A 441 -21.09 32.73 -24.06
CA ILE A 441 -22.08 32.71 -25.14
C ILE A 441 -23.30 33.54 -24.73
N THR A 442 -23.75 34.43 -25.63
CA THR A 442 -24.88 35.33 -25.41
C THR A 442 -26.22 34.71 -25.81
N ASP A 443 -26.25 33.86 -26.83
CA ASP A 443 -27.45 33.14 -27.25
C ASP A 443 -27.89 32.10 -26.19
N PHE A 444 -29.05 32.32 -25.60
CA PHE A 444 -29.56 31.51 -24.48
C PHE A 444 -29.77 30.04 -24.88
N ASN A 445 -30.33 29.79 -26.06
CA ASN A 445 -30.67 28.44 -26.51
C ASN A 445 -29.40 27.61 -26.78
N SER A 446 -28.43 28.18 -27.50
CA SER A 446 -27.15 27.52 -27.78
C SER A 446 -26.35 27.27 -26.51
N LYS A 447 -26.35 28.25 -25.58
CA LYS A 447 -25.74 28.09 -24.25
C LYS A 447 -26.36 26.92 -23.49
N LEU A 448 -27.69 26.85 -23.44
CA LEU A 448 -28.41 25.77 -22.74
C LEU A 448 -28.11 24.39 -23.36
N ILE A 449 -28.16 24.28 -24.69
CA ILE A 449 -27.84 23.03 -25.41
C ILE A 449 -26.42 22.57 -25.10
N LEU A 450 -25.43 23.47 -25.17
CA LEU A 450 -24.04 23.15 -24.87
C LEU A 450 -23.81 22.81 -23.39
N GLN A 451 -24.53 23.44 -22.46
CA GLN A 451 -24.49 23.08 -21.04
C GLN A 451 -25.01 21.66 -20.80
N ILE A 452 -26.12 21.28 -21.46
CA ILE A 452 -26.68 19.93 -21.38
C ILE A 452 -25.68 18.91 -21.97
N LYS A 453 -25.12 19.18 -23.16
CA LYS A 453 -24.09 18.33 -23.76
C LYS A 453 -22.86 18.17 -22.85
N LEU A 454 -22.39 19.26 -22.24
CA LEU A 454 -21.25 19.22 -21.32
C LEU A 454 -21.56 18.44 -20.03
N ALA A 455 -22.76 18.60 -19.48
CA ALA A 455 -23.22 17.82 -18.33
C ALA A 455 -23.26 16.32 -18.64
N ASN A 456 -23.78 15.95 -19.82
CA ASN A 456 -23.82 14.57 -20.28
C ASN A 456 -22.41 14.01 -20.52
N ALA A 457 -21.50 14.81 -21.12
CA ALA A 457 -20.11 14.41 -21.31
C ALA A 457 -19.39 14.11 -19.99
N ARG A 458 -19.73 14.83 -18.91
CA ARG A 458 -19.17 14.58 -17.58
C ARG A 458 -19.48 13.17 -17.07
N GLY A 459 -20.66 12.62 -17.36
CA GLY A 459 -21.04 11.26 -16.97
C GLY A 459 -20.70 10.17 -17.99
N SER A 460 -20.22 10.53 -19.19
CA SER A 460 -20.08 9.60 -20.32
C SER A 460 -19.10 8.44 -20.06
N TYR A 461 -17.98 8.67 -19.39
CA TYR A 461 -17.04 7.58 -19.09
C TYR A 461 -17.52 6.70 -17.95
N GLU A 462 -18.19 7.27 -16.96
CA GLU A 462 -18.83 6.50 -15.88
C GLU A 462 -19.91 5.57 -16.46
N PHE A 463 -20.60 6.02 -17.51
CA PHE A 463 -21.48 5.16 -18.31
C PHE A 463 -20.72 4.04 -19.04
N GLN A 464 -19.57 4.33 -19.66
CA GLN A 464 -18.76 3.29 -20.29
C GLN A 464 -18.25 2.24 -19.30
N ILE A 465 -17.89 2.66 -18.07
CA ILE A 465 -17.54 1.72 -16.99
C ILE A 465 -18.74 0.84 -16.64
N LYS A 466 -19.93 1.42 -16.43
CA LYS A 466 -21.15 0.63 -16.19
C LYS A 466 -21.42 -0.38 -17.31
N LYS A 467 -21.24 0.04 -18.57
CA LYS A 467 -21.40 -0.82 -19.74
C LYS A 467 -20.37 -1.96 -19.76
N ALA A 468 -19.09 -1.66 -19.48
CA ALA A 468 -18.04 -2.67 -19.41
C ALA A 468 -18.31 -3.75 -18.35
N PHE A 469 -18.91 -3.37 -17.22
CA PHE A 469 -19.32 -4.30 -16.15
C PHE A 469 -20.68 -4.99 -16.40
N THR A 470 -21.31 -4.75 -17.56
CA THR A 470 -22.55 -5.39 -17.98
C THR A 470 -22.25 -6.42 -19.06
N LYS A 471 -22.85 -7.62 -18.93
CA LYS A 471 -22.77 -8.65 -19.96
C LYS A 471 -23.94 -8.47 -20.93
N PHE A 472 -23.67 -8.59 -22.22
CA PHE A 472 -24.66 -8.50 -23.28
C PHE A 472 -24.70 -9.80 -24.09
N ASP A 473 -25.85 -10.14 -24.66
CA ASP A 473 -25.95 -11.15 -25.72
C ASP A 473 -25.63 -10.56 -27.10
N ASP A 474 -25.68 -11.38 -28.16
CA ASP A 474 -25.41 -10.96 -29.53
C ASP A 474 -26.41 -9.93 -30.09
N ASN A 475 -27.52 -9.69 -29.39
CA ASN A 475 -28.57 -8.74 -29.75
C ASN A 475 -28.57 -7.51 -28.81
N ASP A 476 -27.49 -7.27 -28.06
CA ASP A 476 -27.36 -6.18 -27.06
C ASP A 476 -28.37 -6.27 -25.89
N ASN A 477 -28.97 -7.44 -25.62
CA ASN A 477 -29.78 -7.63 -24.43
C ASN A 477 -28.90 -7.83 -23.20
N ILE A 478 -29.28 -7.20 -22.08
CA ILE A 478 -28.57 -7.33 -20.80
C ILE A 478 -28.76 -8.74 -20.24
N LEU A 479 -27.65 -9.39 -19.89
CA LEU A 479 -27.62 -10.69 -19.22
C LEU A 479 -27.29 -10.52 -17.73
N ASP A 480 -27.82 -11.44 -16.91
CA ASP A 480 -27.57 -11.42 -15.47
C ASP A 480 -26.16 -11.91 -15.09
N ASP A 481 -25.49 -12.72 -15.91
CA ASP A 481 -24.17 -13.25 -15.56
C ASP A 481 -23.11 -12.14 -15.42
N LEU A 482 -22.00 -12.49 -14.77
CA LEU A 482 -20.78 -11.68 -14.78
C LEU A 482 -20.19 -11.60 -16.20
N PRO A 483 -19.73 -10.41 -16.64
CA PRO A 483 -18.99 -10.29 -17.88
C PRO A 483 -17.64 -10.99 -17.77
N ASP A 484 -17.05 -11.29 -18.93
CA ASP A 484 -15.69 -11.80 -18.99
C ASP A 484 -14.69 -10.75 -18.43
N PRO A 485 -13.76 -11.13 -17.54
CA PRO A 485 -12.77 -10.19 -16.98
C PRO A 485 -11.89 -9.51 -18.03
N ASP A 486 -11.49 -10.20 -19.10
CA ASP A 486 -10.69 -9.60 -20.18
C ASP A 486 -11.51 -8.54 -20.92
N TYR A 487 -12.80 -8.81 -21.16
CA TYR A 487 -13.72 -7.83 -21.72
C TYR A 487 -13.85 -6.58 -20.85
N VAL A 488 -14.01 -6.73 -19.52
CA VAL A 488 -14.07 -5.60 -18.59
C VAL A 488 -12.79 -4.78 -18.68
N TYR A 489 -11.63 -5.44 -18.62
CA TYR A 489 -10.33 -4.80 -18.68
C TYR A 489 -10.16 -3.98 -19.97
N ASP A 490 -10.38 -4.60 -21.13
CA ASP A 490 -10.16 -3.96 -22.43
C ASP A 490 -11.08 -2.75 -22.64
N ASN A 491 -12.35 -2.84 -22.25
CA ASN A 491 -13.29 -1.74 -22.43
C ASN A 491 -13.01 -0.56 -21.47
N VAL A 492 -12.53 -0.81 -20.26
CA VAL A 492 -12.21 0.27 -19.30
C VAL A 492 -10.94 1.01 -19.70
N ILE A 493 -9.88 0.31 -20.12
CA ILE A 493 -8.59 0.94 -20.45
C ILE A 493 -8.60 1.66 -21.80
N HIS A 494 -9.41 1.20 -22.77
CA HIS A 494 -9.49 1.79 -24.11
C HIS A 494 -10.64 2.81 -24.28
N ALA A 495 -11.43 3.06 -23.24
CA ALA A 495 -12.58 3.96 -23.37
C ALA A 495 -12.15 5.41 -23.72
N VAL A 496 -12.60 5.88 -24.88
CA VAL A 496 -12.19 7.15 -25.49
C VAL A 496 -13.09 8.29 -25.00
N TYR A 497 -12.72 8.91 -23.87
CA TYR A 497 -13.48 10.05 -23.32
C TYR A 497 -13.07 11.42 -23.87
N THR A 498 -11.88 11.53 -24.48
CA THR A 498 -11.34 12.81 -24.96
C THR A 498 -12.10 13.36 -26.16
N VAL A 499 -12.62 12.48 -27.02
CA VAL A 499 -13.34 12.84 -28.25
C VAL A 499 -14.61 13.63 -27.95
N ILE A 500 -15.39 13.25 -26.92
CA ILE A 500 -16.64 13.94 -26.57
C ILE A 500 -16.37 15.37 -26.10
N PHE A 501 -15.41 15.56 -25.19
CA PHE A 501 -15.03 16.90 -24.72
C PHE A 501 -14.44 17.76 -25.84
N ASN A 502 -13.63 17.19 -26.73
CA ASN A 502 -13.08 17.90 -27.88
C ASN A 502 -14.16 18.33 -28.87
N SER A 503 -15.15 17.46 -29.12
CA SER A 503 -16.31 17.78 -29.96
C SER A 503 -17.10 18.96 -29.40
N ILE A 504 -17.42 18.94 -28.09
CA ILE A 504 -18.14 20.06 -27.45
C ILE A 504 -17.30 21.34 -27.47
N LYS A 505 -15.99 21.24 -27.24
CA LYS A 505 -15.08 22.40 -27.31
C LYS A 505 -15.06 23.03 -28.70
N ASP A 506 -15.07 22.22 -29.75
CA ASP A 506 -15.15 22.65 -31.14
C ASP A 506 -16.49 23.33 -31.44
N GLU A 507 -17.61 22.73 -31.00
CA GLU A 507 -18.94 23.35 -31.10
C GLU A 507 -18.99 24.72 -30.40
N VAL A 508 -18.45 24.84 -29.19
CA VAL A 508 -18.35 26.11 -28.45
C VAL A 508 -17.56 27.16 -29.25
N ALA A 509 -16.42 26.76 -29.84
CA ALA A 509 -15.61 27.66 -30.64
C ALA A 509 -16.35 28.17 -31.88
N LYS A 510 -17.11 27.29 -32.54
CA LYS A 510 -17.96 27.64 -33.69
C LYS A 510 -19.05 28.64 -33.30
N ILE A 511 -19.78 28.42 -32.20
CA ILE A 511 -20.80 29.37 -31.72
C ILE A 511 -20.20 30.73 -31.37
N VAL A 512 -19.07 30.76 -30.65
CA VAL A 512 -18.38 32.02 -30.31
C VAL A 512 -17.92 32.77 -31.57
N ASN A 513 -17.42 32.06 -32.58
CA ASN A 513 -17.05 32.66 -33.86
C ASN A 513 -18.27 33.22 -34.60
N TYR A 514 -19.39 32.48 -34.62
CA TYR A 514 -20.64 32.96 -35.20
C TYR A 514 -21.13 34.25 -34.53
N GLU A 515 -21.17 34.33 -33.20
CA GLU A 515 -21.57 35.55 -32.49
C GLU A 515 -20.66 36.75 -32.82
N LYS A 516 -19.35 36.50 -32.92
CA LYS A 516 -18.37 37.51 -33.34
C LYS A 516 -18.63 38.01 -34.75
N ILE A 517 -18.95 37.13 -35.71
CA ILE A 517 -19.30 37.51 -37.08
C ILE A 517 -20.62 38.29 -37.10
N LYS A 518 -21.65 37.77 -36.44
CA LYS A 518 -22.99 38.36 -36.31
C LYS A 518 -22.94 39.77 -35.75
N SER A 519 -22.09 40.03 -34.75
CA SER A 519 -21.93 41.36 -34.14
C SER A 519 -21.47 42.46 -35.11
N LYS A 520 -20.89 42.09 -36.26
CA LYS A 520 -20.41 43.02 -37.29
C LYS A 520 -21.45 43.28 -38.38
N PHE A 521 -22.56 42.56 -38.38
CA PHE A 521 -23.57 42.66 -39.44
C PHE A 521 -24.55 43.81 -39.19
N LEU A 522 -24.90 44.48 -40.28
CA LEU A 522 -25.96 45.48 -40.29
C LEU A 522 -27.32 44.81 -40.02
N LYS A 523 -28.28 45.58 -39.52
CA LYS A 523 -29.65 45.10 -39.24
C LYS A 523 -30.30 44.38 -40.43
N VAL A 524 -30.04 44.84 -41.65
CA VAL A 524 -30.59 44.23 -42.87
C VAL A 524 -30.05 42.81 -43.12
N TYR A 525 -28.77 42.57 -42.83
CA TYR A 525 -28.15 41.26 -42.94
C TYR A 525 -28.64 40.29 -41.86
N MET A 526 -28.99 40.82 -40.69
CA MET A 526 -29.64 40.03 -39.64
C MET A 526 -31.03 39.54 -40.07
N GLN A 527 -31.80 40.38 -40.77
CA GLN A 527 -33.09 39.98 -41.35
C GLN A 527 -32.91 38.92 -42.44
N THR A 528 -31.86 39.03 -43.27
CA THR A 528 -31.51 38.00 -44.26
C THR A 528 -31.18 36.67 -43.60
N LEU A 529 -30.40 36.66 -42.50
CA LEU A 529 -30.13 35.42 -41.77
C LEU A 529 -31.40 34.80 -41.17
N ALA A 530 -32.30 35.60 -40.60
CA ALA A 530 -33.58 35.13 -40.09
C ALA A 530 -34.44 34.50 -41.20
N TYR A 531 -34.43 35.10 -42.40
CA TYR A 531 -35.11 34.55 -43.57
C TYR A 531 -34.55 33.19 -43.99
N ILE A 532 -33.21 33.05 -44.05
CA ILE A 532 -32.56 31.79 -44.38
C ILE A 532 -32.93 30.72 -43.34
N GLN A 533 -32.85 31.06 -42.05
CA GLN A 533 -33.17 30.16 -40.95
C GLN A 533 -34.61 29.62 -41.05
N GLU A 534 -35.58 30.51 -41.25
CA GLU A 534 -37.01 30.16 -41.34
C GLU A 534 -37.28 29.16 -42.47
N HIS A 535 -36.64 29.34 -43.63
CA HIS A 535 -36.95 28.56 -44.84
C HIS A 535 -36.04 27.35 -45.06
N ALA A 536 -34.88 27.29 -44.39
CA ALA A 536 -33.97 26.15 -44.42
C ALA A 536 -34.42 24.98 -43.52
N GLU A 537 -35.42 25.19 -42.65
CA GLU A 537 -35.91 24.19 -41.68
C GLU A 537 -34.81 23.61 -40.78
N GLN A 538 -33.77 24.40 -40.50
CA GLN A 538 -32.69 24.02 -39.59
C GLN A 538 -32.91 24.62 -38.21
N SER A 539 -32.47 23.89 -37.18
CA SER A 539 -32.41 24.46 -35.84
C SER A 539 -31.45 25.65 -35.83
N ASP A 540 -31.77 26.66 -35.01
CA ASP A 540 -30.91 27.83 -34.84
C ASP A 540 -29.48 27.40 -34.48
N PHE A 541 -29.36 26.45 -33.55
CA PHE A 541 -28.08 25.88 -33.13
C PHE A 541 -27.27 25.28 -34.30
N ASN A 542 -27.88 24.47 -35.17
CA ASN A 542 -27.17 23.85 -36.31
C ASN A 542 -26.71 24.89 -37.32
N MET A 543 -27.56 25.88 -37.62
CA MET A 543 -27.18 26.98 -38.50
C MET A 543 -26.01 27.79 -37.93
N GLN A 544 -26.02 28.06 -36.62
CA GLN A 544 -24.93 28.75 -35.94
C GLN A 544 -23.61 27.95 -35.98
N LEU A 545 -23.67 26.62 -35.80
CA LEU A 545 -22.49 25.76 -35.96
C LEU A 545 -21.95 25.78 -37.39
N MET A 546 -22.84 25.70 -38.39
CA MET A 546 -22.48 25.70 -39.80
C MET A 546 -21.77 27.00 -40.18
N LEU A 547 -22.40 28.14 -39.89
CA LEU A 547 -21.85 29.47 -40.21
C LEU A 547 -20.63 29.81 -39.35
N GLY A 548 -20.63 29.38 -38.08
CA GLY A 548 -19.51 29.56 -37.16
C GLY A 548 -18.25 28.77 -37.54
N SER A 549 -18.38 27.75 -38.39
CA SER A 549 -17.26 27.00 -38.95
C SER A 549 -16.56 27.72 -40.11
N LEU A 550 -17.17 28.76 -40.65
CA LEU A 550 -16.66 29.54 -41.77
C LEU A 550 -15.95 30.82 -41.30
N ASP A 551 -15.09 31.37 -42.16
CA ASP A 551 -14.51 32.68 -41.94
C ASP A 551 -15.51 33.82 -42.21
N ASN A 552 -15.20 35.00 -41.70
CA ASN A 552 -16.05 36.18 -41.79
C ASN A 552 -16.40 36.58 -43.24
N ASN A 553 -15.49 36.36 -44.20
CA ASN A 553 -15.73 36.74 -45.59
C ASN A 553 -16.71 35.77 -46.25
N LYS A 554 -16.58 34.48 -45.97
CA LYS A 554 -17.51 33.46 -46.47
C LYS A 554 -18.93 33.68 -45.96
N VAL A 555 -19.09 33.89 -44.65
CA VAL A 555 -20.43 34.18 -44.08
C VAL A 555 -21.01 35.48 -44.65
N LYS A 556 -20.18 36.52 -44.83
CA LYS A 556 -20.60 37.76 -45.48
C LYS A 556 -21.07 37.51 -46.92
N GLY A 557 -20.33 36.72 -47.70
CA GLY A 557 -20.69 36.36 -49.08
C GLY A 557 -22.04 35.64 -49.17
N ILE A 558 -22.27 34.66 -48.29
CA ILE A 558 -23.57 33.97 -48.15
C ILE A 558 -24.69 34.98 -47.93
N VAL A 559 -24.53 35.86 -46.94
CA VAL A 559 -25.57 36.84 -46.59
C VAL A 559 -25.80 37.86 -47.71
N GLU A 560 -24.76 38.30 -48.40
CA GLU A 560 -24.89 39.24 -49.52
C GLU A 560 -25.64 38.62 -50.70
N ILE A 561 -25.37 37.35 -51.05
CA ILE A 561 -26.11 36.64 -52.10
C ILE A 561 -27.58 36.53 -51.74
N HIS A 562 -27.89 36.04 -50.54
CA HIS A 562 -29.29 35.90 -50.12
C HIS A 562 -30.00 37.24 -49.99
N PHE A 563 -29.30 38.29 -49.58
CA PHE A 563 -29.85 39.64 -49.56
C PHE A 563 -30.28 40.10 -50.96
N ARG A 564 -29.45 39.85 -52.00
CA ARG A 564 -29.82 40.15 -53.39
C ARG A 564 -31.03 39.33 -53.85
N ILE A 565 -31.07 38.04 -53.53
CA ILE A 565 -32.19 37.15 -53.89
C ILE A 565 -33.49 37.64 -53.24
N ILE A 566 -33.47 37.98 -51.95
CA ILE A 566 -34.64 38.49 -51.22
C ILE A 566 -35.11 39.81 -51.84
N LYS A 567 -34.19 40.72 -52.16
CA LYS A 567 -34.54 42.00 -52.81
C LYS A 567 -35.15 41.80 -54.19
N ALA A 568 -34.60 40.89 -55.00
CA ALA A 568 -35.17 40.55 -56.30
C ALA A 568 -36.56 39.91 -56.15
N LYS A 569 -36.76 39.03 -55.16
CA LYS A 569 -38.07 38.45 -54.82
C LYS A 569 -39.09 39.53 -54.46
N GLU A 570 -38.73 40.45 -53.55
CA GLU A 570 -39.59 41.56 -53.13
C GLU A 570 -40.00 42.45 -54.32
N ALA A 571 -39.05 42.77 -55.20
CA ALA A 571 -39.31 43.56 -56.40
C ALA A 571 -40.24 42.83 -57.38
N ALA A 572 -40.03 41.54 -57.60
CA ALA A 572 -40.91 40.70 -58.42
C ALA A 572 -42.33 40.63 -57.83
N THR A 573 -42.47 40.48 -56.51
CA THR A 573 -43.77 40.52 -55.82
C THR A 573 -44.47 41.87 -56.01
N ALA A 574 -43.75 42.98 -55.85
CA ALA A 574 -44.32 44.31 -56.05
C ALA A 574 -44.79 44.54 -57.50
N ALA A 575 -43.99 44.10 -58.48
CA ALA A 575 -44.34 44.19 -59.90
C ALA A 575 -45.55 43.33 -60.27
N LEU A 576 -45.64 42.10 -59.72
CA LEU A 576 -46.79 41.22 -59.89
C LEU A 576 -48.07 41.83 -59.31
N ASN A 577 -48.01 42.37 -58.09
CA ASN A 577 -49.15 43.02 -57.45
C ASN A 577 -49.63 44.24 -58.26
N ALA A 578 -48.71 45.03 -58.81
CA ALA A 578 -49.04 46.15 -59.70
C ALA A 578 -49.71 45.67 -61.00
N ALA A 579 -49.24 44.57 -61.58
CA ALA A 579 -49.86 43.96 -62.77
C ALA A 579 -51.27 43.43 -62.47
N VAL A 580 -51.52 42.84 -61.30
CA VAL A 580 -52.85 42.35 -60.89
C VAL A 580 -53.84 43.51 -60.69
N ALA A 581 -53.41 44.63 -60.12
CA ALA A 581 -54.27 45.79 -59.86
C ALA A 581 -54.82 46.46 -61.14
N LEU A 582 -54.08 46.37 -62.25
CA LEU A 582 -54.52 46.86 -63.56
C LEU A 582 -55.45 45.84 -64.22
N ASN A 583 -56.76 46.01 -63.99
CA ASN A 583 -57.84 45.10 -64.35
C ASN A 583 -58.12 45.05 -65.88
N ASN A 584 -57.09 44.80 -66.70
CA ASN A 584 -57.22 44.69 -68.15
C ASN A 584 -57.55 43.23 -68.53
N VAL A 585 -58.72 43.04 -69.17
CA VAL A 585 -59.37 41.72 -69.36
C VAL A 585 -58.59 40.77 -70.27
N ASN A 586 -57.72 41.30 -71.14
CA ASN A 586 -57.02 40.49 -72.15
C ASN A 586 -55.77 39.74 -71.64
N ASP A 587 -55.34 39.98 -70.40
CA ASP A 587 -54.02 39.56 -69.90
C ASP A 587 -54.08 38.58 -68.71
N VAL A 588 -55.29 38.07 -68.40
CA VAL A 588 -55.54 37.22 -67.22
C VAL A 588 -54.73 35.92 -67.26
N ARG A 589 -54.58 35.30 -68.44
CA ARG A 589 -53.85 34.03 -68.58
C ARG A 589 -52.34 34.21 -68.42
N GLU A 590 -51.77 35.29 -68.93
CA GLU A 590 -50.32 35.56 -68.82
C GLU A 590 -49.96 35.93 -67.38
N LYS A 591 -50.79 36.73 -66.70
CA LYS A 591 -50.64 37.03 -65.27
C LYS A 591 -50.67 35.77 -64.39
N ALA A 592 -51.64 34.88 -64.63
CA ALA A 592 -51.74 33.62 -63.90
C ALA A 592 -50.50 32.72 -64.14
N GLY A 593 -50.03 32.64 -65.39
CA GLY A 593 -48.80 31.91 -65.72
C GLY A 593 -47.56 32.48 -65.05
N LEU A 594 -47.43 33.81 -65.00
CA LEU A 594 -46.29 34.48 -64.37
C LEU A 594 -46.32 34.32 -62.83
N GLN A 595 -47.49 34.38 -62.22
CA GLN A 595 -47.66 34.09 -60.79
C GLN A 595 -47.27 32.64 -60.46
N SER A 596 -47.74 31.67 -61.25
CA SER A 596 -47.33 30.25 -61.09
C SER A 596 -45.82 30.09 -61.16
N ARG A 597 -45.16 30.79 -62.11
CA ARG A 597 -43.71 30.73 -62.25
C ARG A 597 -42.97 31.37 -61.07
N PHE A 598 -43.53 32.44 -60.50
CA PHE A 598 -43.01 33.05 -59.27
C PHE A 598 -43.11 32.08 -58.10
N ASP A 599 -44.27 31.47 -57.89
CA ASP A 599 -44.48 30.52 -56.80
C ASP A 599 -43.55 29.29 -56.93
N GLU A 600 -43.38 28.77 -58.15
CA GLU A 600 -42.40 27.72 -58.47
C GLU A 600 -40.96 28.14 -58.11
N CYS A 601 -40.58 29.38 -58.48
CA CYS A 601 -39.24 29.90 -58.21
C CYS A 601 -38.98 30.06 -56.70
N VAL A 602 -39.98 30.56 -55.95
CA VAL A 602 -39.92 30.64 -54.48
C VAL A 602 -39.76 29.25 -53.86
N ALA A 603 -40.60 28.30 -54.27
CA ALA A 603 -40.55 26.92 -53.77
C ALA A 603 -39.21 26.24 -54.10
N ALA A 604 -38.68 26.44 -55.31
CA ALA A 604 -37.40 25.91 -55.73
C ALA A 604 -36.24 26.49 -54.91
N TYR A 605 -36.25 27.81 -54.66
CA TYR A 605 -35.25 28.46 -53.82
C TYR A 605 -35.27 27.96 -52.37
N HIS A 606 -36.46 27.82 -51.76
CA HIS A 606 -36.58 27.25 -50.41
C HIS A 606 -36.11 25.81 -50.36
N LYS A 607 -36.46 25.01 -51.36
CA LYS A 607 -35.96 23.63 -51.49
C LYS A 607 -34.43 23.61 -51.60
N HIS A 608 -33.84 24.51 -52.38
CA HIS A 608 -32.38 24.63 -52.50
C HIS A 608 -31.74 24.98 -51.16
N LEU A 609 -32.29 25.94 -50.40
CA LEU A 609 -31.79 26.25 -49.05
C LEU A 609 -31.77 25.01 -48.16
N LYS A 610 -32.87 24.25 -48.11
CA LYS A 610 -32.94 23.00 -47.33
C LYS A 610 -31.88 21.99 -47.76
N LEU A 611 -31.70 21.80 -49.07
CA LEU A 611 -30.69 20.90 -49.63
C LEU A 611 -29.27 21.31 -49.26
N CYS A 612 -28.96 22.61 -49.29
CA CYS A 612 -27.63 23.11 -48.91
C CYS A 612 -27.25 22.70 -47.48
N PHE A 613 -28.19 22.77 -46.54
CA PHE A 613 -27.94 22.40 -45.15
C PHE A 613 -27.87 20.88 -44.90
N LEU A 614 -28.39 20.04 -45.81
CA LEU A 614 -28.31 18.58 -45.68
C LEU A 614 -26.89 18.02 -45.90
N HIS A 615 -25.98 18.79 -46.51
CA HIS A 615 -24.61 18.33 -46.74
C HIS A 615 -23.81 18.11 -45.45
N GLY A 616 -24.16 18.79 -44.35
CA GLY A 616 -23.46 18.68 -43.06
C GLY A 616 -22.04 19.29 -43.04
N ASP A 617 -21.40 19.45 -44.20
CA ASP A 617 -20.09 20.09 -44.36
C ASP A 617 -20.22 21.61 -44.63
N PRO A 618 -19.56 22.47 -43.81
CA PRO A 618 -19.64 23.93 -43.97
C PRO A 618 -19.13 24.46 -45.31
N TYR A 619 -18.15 23.81 -45.93
CA TYR A 619 -17.55 24.29 -47.16
C TYR A 619 -18.36 23.90 -48.39
N ALA A 620 -18.87 22.67 -48.43
CA ALA A 620 -19.85 22.26 -49.43
C ALA A 620 -21.11 23.12 -49.34
N PHE A 621 -21.59 23.42 -48.13
CA PHE A 621 -22.69 24.37 -47.91
C PHE A 621 -22.37 25.75 -48.52
N TYR A 622 -21.17 26.29 -48.26
CA TYR A 622 -20.76 27.56 -48.84
C TYR A 622 -20.71 27.51 -50.38
N ASP A 623 -20.05 26.52 -50.96
CA ASP A 623 -19.89 26.43 -52.42
C ASP A 623 -21.22 26.29 -53.14
N GLU A 624 -22.15 25.49 -52.60
CA GLU A 624 -23.49 25.30 -53.14
C GLU A 624 -24.28 26.62 -53.11
N ILE A 625 -24.26 27.33 -51.98
CA ILE A 625 -24.93 28.63 -51.83
C ILE A 625 -24.35 29.68 -52.79
N MET A 626 -23.03 29.69 -52.98
CA MET A 626 -22.36 30.64 -53.88
C MET A 626 -22.67 30.37 -55.35
N SER A 627 -23.11 29.17 -55.72
CA SER A 627 -23.50 28.81 -57.09
C SER A 627 -24.93 29.25 -57.47
N CYS A 628 -25.71 29.70 -56.50
CA CYS A 628 -27.12 30.06 -56.65
C CYS A 628 -27.35 31.25 -57.61
N THR A 629 -28.36 31.12 -58.49
CA THR A 629 -28.72 32.15 -59.50
C THR A 629 -30.17 32.66 -59.40
N TYR A 630 -30.89 32.37 -58.31
CA TYR A 630 -32.31 32.72 -58.17
C TYR A 630 -32.59 34.23 -58.22
N ASP A 631 -31.61 35.09 -57.95
CA ASP A 631 -31.74 36.54 -58.11
C ASP A 631 -32.01 36.93 -59.58
N LYS A 632 -31.41 36.23 -60.53
CA LYS A 632 -31.65 36.41 -61.97
C LYS A 632 -33.04 35.95 -62.38
N ASP A 633 -33.51 34.83 -61.83
CA ASP A 633 -34.85 34.30 -62.10
C ASP A 633 -35.94 35.26 -61.59
N PHE A 634 -35.81 35.76 -60.36
CA PHE A 634 -36.72 36.78 -59.84
C PHE A 634 -36.66 38.08 -60.64
N ALA A 635 -35.47 38.54 -61.04
CA ALA A 635 -35.33 39.72 -61.89
C ALA A 635 -35.98 39.55 -63.27
N TRP A 636 -35.95 38.34 -63.85
CA TRP A 636 -36.67 38.05 -65.09
C TRP A 636 -38.18 38.16 -64.89
N ILE A 637 -38.72 37.60 -63.80
CA ILE A 637 -40.14 37.68 -63.45
C ILE A 637 -40.56 39.15 -63.23
N GLU A 638 -39.77 39.92 -62.48
CA GLU A 638 -39.98 41.36 -62.26
C GLU A 638 -40.13 42.11 -63.60
N ASN A 639 -39.15 41.95 -64.50
CA ASN A 639 -39.16 42.62 -65.80
C ASN A 639 -40.37 42.23 -66.66
N LYS A 640 -40.74 40.94 -66.64
CA LYS A 640 -41.90 40.44 -67.37
C LYS A 640 -43.19 41.03 -66.80
N ALA A 641 -43.35 41.09 -65.48
CA ALA A 641 -44.50 41.70 -64.82
C ALA A 641 -44.63 43.20 -65.13
N LEU A 642 -43.52 43.95 -65.09
CA LEU A 642 -43.50 45.38 -65.44
C LEU A 642 -43.91 45.64 -66.90
N SER A 643 -43.56 44.73 -67.82
CA SER A 643 -43.94 44.84 -69.22
C SER A 643 -45.46 44.75 -69.44
N LEU A 644 -46.18 44.00 -68.59
CA LEU A 644 -47.64 43.88 -68.61
C LEU A 644 -48.33 45.16 -68.11
N VAL A 645 -47.63 45.96 -67.29
CA VAL A 645 -48.12 47.22 -66.72
C VAL A 645 -47.90 48.41 -67.69
N GLY A 646 -47.18 48.21 -68.80
CA GLY A 646 -46.79 49.30 -69.70
C GLY A 646 -45.78 50.28 -69.08
N ALA A 647 -45.16 49.91 -67.94
CA ALA A 647 -44.11 50.69 -67.32
C ALA A 647 -42.82 50.54 -68.15
N LYS A 648 -42.34 51.63 -68.75
CA LYS A 648 -41.01 51.65 -69.40
C LYS A 648 -39.93 51.33 -68.37
N GLN A 649 -38.99 50.47 -68.74
CA GLN A 649 -37.88 50.02 -67.88
C GLN A 649 -37.17 51.21 -67.19
N PRO A 650 -36.95 51.17 -65.86
CA PRO A 650 -35.99 52.04 -65.24
C PRO A 650 -34.59 51.65 -65.73
N VAL A 651 -33.89 52.58 -66.36
CA VAL A 651 -32.51 52.42 -66.81
C VAL A 651 -31.65 52.10 -65.58
N ARG A 652 -31.24 50.83 -65.43
CA ARG A 652 -30.34 50.41 -64.35
C ARG A 652 -28.99 51.09 -64.53
N SER A 653 -28.63 52.04 -63.64
CA SER A 653 -27.27 52.58 -63.58
C SER A 653 -26.32 51.48 -63.10
N ARG A 654 -25.30 51.17 -63.89
CA ARG A 654 -24.22 50.24 -63.53
C ARG A 654 -23.52 50.72 -62.26
N TYR A 655 -23.54 49.90 -61.22
CA TYR A 655 -22.54 49.88 -60.14
C TYR A 655 -22.06 48.45 -59.95
#